data_AF-A0A7K1XZB6-F1
#
_entry.id   AF-A0A7K1XZB6-F1
#
_cell.length_a   1.000
_cell.length_b   1.000
_cell.length_c   1.000
_cell.angle_alpha   90.00
_cell.angle_beta   90.00
_cell.angle_gamma   90.00
#
_symmetry.space_group_name_H-M   'P 1'
#
loop_
_entity.id
_entity.type
_entity.pdbx_description
1 polymer ?
#
loop_
_entity_poly.entity_id
_entity_poly.type
_entity_poly.pdbx_seq_one_letter_code
_entity_poly.pdbx_strand_id
1 'polypeptide(L)'
;MHSNRSIARVAGLSLLVTGGIFYSFVADVPKKPDESRFTAVALTQPGDLDEPNTFEVLKDGRVLISERKGAVKLYDPITKMTSTIAQIPVNMKYTSAKGVVSEAEEGLLGLTVDPNFAVNHWVYTFYSHPTESRFQLTRWVFADERLVPGSEKIVLQFATQRETCCHTGGGMTWDAKGNLYLTVGNNTGTSLSSSTDERPNRVNWDDQRGTANTNSLLGKILRIKPKADGTYLIPAGNLFPPGTKNTRPEIYTMGHRNPWRPSIDSKTGFLYWGDIGSDANEDTEIGPRGYDELNQARKPGFFGWPYFVGPNAAFPIFDYVGGELLDKKDPKKPTNTSVNNTGLKELPPVAPPFIYYPYAASEEFPLVGSGSRSATGGPIYHRADFPLAKRPWPAYYEGKWIATDLARGWIMSIAMKPNGDYLSMERFLPSYRPVEPIDMKFGPSGDLYVLEYGSVWFGASASAKLVRIEYNAGNRKPAIAVSADKSGGTVPLKVALSSAGTKDADGDLLKYRWKVNTPGGVPLLFTTANPAITLTKPGVYTASLTVTDPKGASNTKSLAIIAGNAAPSVNIELNGNATFFFNNKPLGYSVLVNDQEDGSLAAGTISADQVAISMDYASEGFDYAEIIQGQRSVDANTRFAVARALMAKSDCKNCHLDDAKNIGPSFTDIAKKYKGDDKAPAHLVSKVRAGGMGVWQNLISMPAHPSISDADAHTIVKYILSITDKTINTLPVKGTYVTKTPEGDPGNGTFVIRAAYTDHGNKTIPKQTSESTIVLRNPLVSGGAAEIMKGAIVKVNGQDGIVNVIPNTNGYIGYKKLDLTGIKQVELRISTSVREKNPGGKVEIRLDSPDGALIGQAEVPSVEDEPRAINAPPLKADVKDTTGKHDLYFVFKNAAAKASDPLFSLISVKFNDEKK
;
A
#
# COMPACT_ATOMS: atom_id res chain seq x y z
N MET A 1 43.81 80.68 -16.13
CA MET A 1 45.16 81.05 -15.67
C MET A 1 46.07 79.83 -15.81
N HIS A 2 47.38 80.02 -16.05
CA HIS A 2 48.41 78.98 -15.86
C HIS A 2 48.57 78.70 -14.35
N SER A 3 49.05 77.58 -13.81
CA SER A 3 49.53 76.26 -14.30
C SER A 3 49.37 75.26 -13.11
N ASN A 4 50.10 74.18 -12.78
CA ASN A 4 51.23 73.34 -13.23
C ASN A 4 51.07 72.09 -12.29
N ARG A 5 51.11 70.79 -12.61
CA ARG A 5 51.41 69.97 -13.81
C ARG A 5 50.25 68.93 -13.95
N SER A 6 50.30 67.68 -14.46
CA SER A 6 51.34 66.72 -14.87
C SER A 6 50.83 65.77 -15.97
N ILE A 7 51.75 65.09 -16.65
CA ILE A 7 51.48 64.01 -17.62
C ILE A 7 52.39 62.83 -17.28
N ALA A 8 51.86 61.61 -17.32
CA ALA A 8 52.63 60.37 -17.39
C ALA A 8 52.15 59.56 -18.61
N ARG A 9 53.06 58.89 -19.32
CA ARG A 9 52.78 58.21 -20.60
C ARG A 9 52.40 56.74 -20.42
N VAL A 10 51.66 56.23 -21.40
CA VAL A 10 51.48 54.79 -21.63
C VAL A 10 52.80 54.14 -22.03
N ALA A 11 53.14 53.02 -21.39
CA ALA A 11 53.99 51.95 -21.90
C ALA A 11 53.42 50.63 -21.34
N GLY A 12 53.26 49.61 -22.18
CA GLY A 12 52.48 48.40 -21.84
C GLY A 12 53.27 47.28 -21.17
N LEU A 13 52.56 46.29 -20.64
CA LEU A 13 53.16 45.03 -20.19
C LEU A 13 52.22 43.83 -20.45
N SER A 14 52.82 42.77 -21.01
CA SER A 14 52.45 41.35 -21.13
C SER A 14 51.02 40.89 -20.80
N LEU A 15 50.41 40.17 -21.76
CA LEU A 15 49.37 39.16 -21.47
C LEU A 15 49.94 38.09 -20.53
N LEU A 16 49.15 37.68 -19.53
CA LEU A 16 49.44 36.54 -18.66
C LEU A 16 48.27 35.55 -18.74
N VAL A 17 48.46 34.45 -19.46
CA VAL A 17 47.40 33.46 -19.71
C VAL A 17 47.27 32.52 -18.51
N THR A 18 46.45 32.92 -17.53
CA THR A 18 46.01 32.02 -16.46
C THR A 18 44.86 31.15 -16.95
N GLY A 19 45.15 29.88 -17.27
CA GLY A 19 44.15 28.90 -17.67
C GLY A 19 43.20 28.55 -16.53
N GLY A 20 42.10 29.27 -16.41
CA GLY A 20 41.04 28.97 -15.45
C GLY A 20 40.32 27.67 -15.82
N ILE A 21 40.61 26.58 -15.09
CA ILE A 21 39.89 25.32 -15.24
C ILE A 21 38.46 25.53 -14.74
N PHE A 22 37.51 25.64 -15.67
CA PHE A 22 36.08 25.63 -15.36
C PHE A 22 35.67 24.23 -14.87
N TYR A 23 35.84 23.98 -13.57
CA TYR A 23 35.12 22.92 -12.89
C TYR A 23 33.63 23.26 -12.89
N SER A 24 32.91 22.73 -13.88
CA SER A 24 31.46 22.69 -13.89
C SER A 24 31.00 21.82 -12.72
N PHE A 25 30.73 22.44 -11.57
CA PHE A 25 30.07 21.79 -10.44
C PHE A 25 28.65 21.39 -10.85
N VAL A 26 28.53 20.23 -11.49
CA VAL A 26 27.29 19.47 -11.49
C VAL A 26 27.04 19.07 -10.04
N ALA A 27 26.14 19.78 -9.37
CA ALA A 27 25.73 19.43 -8.02
C ALA A 27 25.15 18.02 -8.05
N ASP A 28 25.82 17.09 -7.35
CA ASP A 28 25.47 15.67 -7.39
C ASP A 28 24.04 15.49 -6.86
N VAL A 29 23.12 15.07 -7.74
CA VAL A 29 21.69 14.99 -7.42
C VAL A 29 21.54 14.01 -6.25
N PRO A 30 20.94 14.42 -5.10
CA PRO A 30 20.84 13.56 -3.94
C PRO A 30 20.23 12.21 -4.31
N LYS A 31 20.96 11.12 -4.04
CA LYS A 31 20.51 9.77 -4.39
C LYS A 31 19.47 9.28 -3.39
N LYS A 32 18.50 8.51 -3.85
CA LYS A 32 17.50 7.85 -2.99
C LYS A 32 18.23 7.01 -1.94
N PRO A 33 17.98 7.21 -0.63
CA PRO A 33 18.53 6.32 0.39
C PRO A 33 17.86 4.94 0.31
N ASP A 34 18.65 3.91 0.57
CA ASP A 34 18.16 2.54 0.70
C ASP A 34 17.15 2.44 1.87
N GLU A 35 16.05 1.71 1.67
CA GLU A 35 14.96 1.65 2.65
C GLU A 35 15.36 1.00 3.98
N SER A 36 16.39 0.15 4.00
CA SER A 36 16.96 -0.43 5.23
C SER A 36 17.58 0.61 6.18
N ARG A 37 17.74 1.86 5.72
CA ARG A 37 18.11 2.99 6.60
C ARG A 37 16.94 3.51 7.42
N PHE A 38 15.69 3.15 7.13
CA PHE A 38 14.54 3.50 7.94
C PHE A 38 14.13 2.33 8.83
N THR A 39 13.59 2.62 10.01
CA THR A 39 13.10 1.59 10.94
C THR A 39 11.81 2.05 11.60
N ALA A 40 10.71 1.37 11.27
CA ALA A 40 9.42 1.56 11.94
C ALA A 40 9.46 0.90 13.34
N VAL A 41 9.26 1.70 14.37
CA VAL A 41 9.27 1.28 15.78
C VAL A 41 7.90 1.60 16.39
N ALA A 42 7.12 0.57 16.72
CA ALA A 42 5.90 0.74 17.51
C ALA A 42 6.25 1.29 18.90
N LEU A 43 5.56 2.35 19.31
CA LEU A 43 5.78 3.02 20.59
C LEU A 43 4.78 2.53 21.66
N THR A 44 3.51 2.39 21.28
CA THR A 44 2.41 1.88 22.12
C THR A 44 2.25 0.36 21.98
N GLN A 45 1.59 -0.27 22.96
CA GLN A 45 1.22 -1.70 22.93
C GLN A 45 -0.19 -1.94 22.33
N PRO A 46 -0.49 -3.16 21.87
CA PRO A 46 -1.86 -3.53 21.46
C PRO A 46 -2.87 -3.32 22.61
N GLY A 47 -3.91 -2.52 22.36
CA GLY A 47 -4.90 -2.15 23.38
C GLY A 47 -4.58 -0.89 24.18
N ASP A 48 -3.41 -0.24 23.99
CA ASP A 48 -3.15 1.10 24.54
C ASP A 48 -4.12 2.14 23.97
N LEU A 49 -4.62 1.94 22.75
CA LEU A 49 -5.41 2.90 21.97
C LEU A 49 -6.80 2.35 21.60
N ASP A 50 -7.81 3.23 21.65
CA ASP A 50 -9.20 3.00 21.28
C ASP A 50 -9.68 4.15 20.38
N GLU A 51 -9.82 3.89 19.08
CA GLU A 51 -10.12 4.91 18.05
C GLU A 51 -9.21 6.16 18.06
N PRO A 52 -7.87 6.00 17.99
CA PRO A 52 -6.95 7.13 17.96
C PRO A 52 -7.08 7.92 16.65
N ASN A 53 -7.16 9.25 16.75
CA ASN A 53 -7.56 10.12 15.64
C ASN A 53 -6.46 11.10 15.21
N THR A 54 -5.94 11.92 16.13
CA THR A 54 -4.83 12.86 15.88
C THR A 54 -3.80 12.79 17.01
N PHE A 55 -2.59 13.28 16.77
CA PHE A 55 -1.55 13.36 17.81
C PHE A 55 -0.71 14.63 17.69
N GLU A 56 0.11 14.93 18.70
CA GLU A 56 1.09 16.01 18.67
C GLU A 56 2.36 15.65 19.44
N VAL A 57 3.53 15.85 18.82
CA VAL A 57 4.84 15.49 19.40
C VAL A 57 5.44 16.69 20.12
N LEU A 58 5.58 16.59 21.43
CA LEU A 58 6.15 17.65 22.27
C LEU A 58 7.67 17.75 22.08
N LYS A 59 8.26 18.91 22.42
CA LYS A 59 9.69 19.20 22.22
C LYS A 59 10.63 18.27 23.02
N ASP A 60 10.13 17.62 24.06
CA ASP A 60 10.84 16.61 24.87
C ASP A 60 10.69 15.16 24.33
N GLY A 61 9.83 14.95 23.32
CA GLY A 61 9.55 13.64 22.71
C GLY A 61 8.36 12.89 23.31
N ARG A 62 7.68 13.43 24.34
CA ARG A 62 6.35 12.94 24.74
C ARG A 62 5.34 13.21 23.64
N VAL A 63 4.29 12.39 23.55
CA VAL A 63 3.27 12.50 22.51
C VAL A 63 1.88 12.58 23.12
N LEU A 64 1.14 13.64 22.80
CA LEU A 64 -0.29 13.75 23.08
C LEU A 64 -1.07 13.05 21.97
N ILE A 65 -2.05 12.21 22.32
CA ILE A 65 -2.89 11.46 21.37
C ILE A 65 -4.36 11.71 21.71
N SER A 66 -5.18 12.05 20.72
CA SER A 66 -6.63 12.20 20.88
C SER A 66 -7.37 10.96 20.39
N GLU A 67 -8.31 10.46 21.17
CA GLU A 67 -9.19 9.35 20.79
C GLU A 67 -10.60 9.86 20.48
N ARG A 68 -11.27 9.33 19.45
CA ARG A 68 -12.58 9.83 19.03
C ARG A 68 -13.59 9.81 20.18
N LYS A 69 -13.51 8.84 21.09
CA LYS A 69 -14.33 8.75 22.32
C LYS A 69 -14.09 9.85 23.36
N GLY A 70 -13.24 10.84 23.09
CA GLY A 70 -13.02 12.02 23.93
C GLY A 70 -11.83 11.91 24.90
N ALA A 71 -11.17 10.76 24.99
CA ALA A 71 -9.97 10.61 25.79
C ALA A 71 -8.79 11.36 25.14
N VAL A 72 -7.96 11.97 25.97
CA VAL A 72 -6.62 12.45 25.59
C VAL A 72 -5.61 11.62 26.35
N LYS A 73 -4.68 11.02 25.63
CA LYS A 73 -3.60 10.18 26.15
C LYS A 73 -2.24 10.85 26.00
N LEU A 74 -1.32 10.49 26.88
CA LEU A 74 0.09 10.88 26.86
C LEU A 74 0.95 9.62 26.75
N TYR A 75 1.79 9.56 25.73
CA TYR A 75 2.88 8.59 25.65
C TYR A 75 4.18 9.22 26.16
N ASP A 76 4.82 8.58 27.13
CA ASP A 76 6.16 8.95 27.61
C ASP A 76 7.25 8.05 26.98
N PRO A 77 8.22 8.59 26.22
CA PRO A 77 9.31 7.81 25.62
C PRO A 77 10.32 7.26 26.64
N ILE A 78 10.32 7.72 27.89
CA ILE A 78 11.25 7.25 28.95
C ILE A 78 10.72 5.96 29.57
N THR A 79 9.52 6.00 30.17
CA THR A 79 8.87 4.82 30.76
C THR A 79 8.22 3.90 29.73
N LYS A 80 7.95 4.41 28.52
CA LYS A 80 7.21 3.75 27.43
C LYS A 80 5.76 3.42 27.78
N MET A 81 5.19 4.12 28.76
CA MET A 81 3.79 3.98 29.15
C MET A 81 2.90 4.94 28.35
N THR A 82 1.69 4.49 28.08
CA THR A 82 0.59 5.31 27.54
C THR A 82 -0.43 5.52 28.66
N SER A 83 -0.74 6.76 29.02
CA SER A 83 -1.68 7.09 30.12
C SER A 83 -2.80 8.01 29.65
N THR A 84 -4.02 7.83 30.15
CA THR A 84 -5.13 8.78 29.91
C THR A 84 -4.99 9.98 30.84
N ILE A 85 -4.88 11.17 30.25
CA ILE A 85 -4.59 12.42 30.95
C ILE A 85 -5.78 13.38 31.03
N ALA A 86 -6.80 13.18 30.20
CA ALA A 86 -8.09 13.86 30.25
C ALA A 86 -9.18 13.01 29.57
N GLN A 87 -10.43 13.26 29.93
CA GLN A 87 -11.61 12.74 29.23
C GLN A 87 -12.56 13.91 28.96
N ILE A 88 -12.67 14.30 27.70
CA ILE A 88 -13.57 15.35 27.23
C ILE A 88 -14.93 14.70 26.93
N PRO A 89 -16.06 15.23 27.42
CA PRO A 89 -17.39 14.79 27.00
C PRO A 89 -17.65 15.20 25.54
N VAL A 90 -17.98 14.23 24.69
CA VAL A 90 -18.20 14.43 23.25
C VAL A 90 -19.45 13.69 22.78
N ASN A 91 -20.06 14.11 21.67
CA ASN A 91 -21.10 13.31 21.01
C ASN A 91 -20.47 12.30 20.05
N MET A 92 -21.01 11.08 20.02
CA MET A 92 -20.55 9.98 19.16
C MET A 92 -21.68 9.36 18.31
N LYS A 93 -22.89 9.93 18.32
CA LYS A 93 -24.08 9.34 17.67
C LYS A 93 -24.77 10.30 16.70
N TYR A 94 -25.41 9.75 15.68
CA TYR A 94 -26.44 10.44 14.89
C TYR A 94 -27.81 9.88 15.28
N THR A 95 -28.84 10.73 15.19
CA THR A 95 -30.24 10.36 15.46
C THR A 95 -31.10 10.95 14.35
N SER A 96 -31.54 10.08 13.43
CA SER A 96 -32.39 10.47 12.31
C SER A 96 -33.76 11.01 12.75
N ALA A 97 -34.49 11.72 11.88
CA ALA A 97 -35.85 12.17 12.15
C ALA A 97 -36.87 11.03 12.41
N LYS A 98 -36.49 9.77 12.19
CA LYS A 98 -37.26 8.57 12.57
C LYS A 98 -36.88 8.00 13.94
N GLY A 99 -36.00 8.67 14.70
CA GLY A 99 -35.49 8.20 15.99
C GLY A 99 -34.46 7.08 15.91
N VAL A 100 -34.06 6.62 14.71
CA VAL A 100 -33.01 5.61 14.56
C VAL A 100 -31.66 6.24 14.91
N VAL A 101 -30.97 5.62 15.87
CA VAL A 101 -29.65 6.03 16.36
C VAL A 101 -28.56 5.20 15.70
N SER A 102 -27.46 5.82 15.28
CA SER A 102 -26.26 5.16 14.73
C SER A 102 -24.98 5.71 15.35
N GLU A 103 -23.85 5.03 15.11
CA GLU A 103 -22.53 5.65 15.31
C GLU A 103 -22.37 6.88 14.39
N ALA A 104 -21.48 7.78 14.80
CA ALA A 104 -21.11 8.98 14.06
C ALA A 104 -19.58 9.13 13.99
N GLU A 105 -19.10 9.78 12.93
CA GLU A 105 -17.73 10.32 12.85
C GLU A 105 -17.49 11.48 13.85
N GLU A 106 -18.54 11.95 14.52
CA GLU A 106 -18.42 12.89 15.63
C GLU A 106 -17.65 12.28 16.81
N GLY A 107 -16.95 13.15 17.55
CA GLY A 107 -16.17 12.81 18.74
C GLY A 107 -15.19 13.93 19.07
N LEU A 108 -14.04 13.57 19.64
CA LEU A 108 -12.86 14.44 19.66
C LEU A 108 -12.13 14.32 18.32
N LEU A 109 -12.18 15.41 17.55
CA LEU A 109 -11.89 15.44 16.11
C LEU A 109 -10.46 15.89 15.80
N GLY A 110 -9.85 16.69 16.67
CA GLY A 110 -8.48 17.16 16.49
C GLY A 110 -7.83 17.68 17.76
N LEU A 111 -6.52 17.54 17.82
CA LEU A 111 -5.63 18.01 18.89
C LEU A 111 -4.35 18.62 18.30
N THR A 112 -3.90 19.74 18.87
CA THR A 112 -2.58 20.34 18.61
C THR A 112 -2.13 21.18 19.80
N VAL A 113 -0.86 21.60 19.85
CA VAL A 113 -0.33 22.52 20.86
C VAL A 113 -0.02 23.89 20.25
N ASP A 114 -0.03 24.93 21.07
CA ASP A 114 0.37 26.28 20.66
C ASP A 114 1.86 26.32 20.21
N PRO A 115 2.25 27.13 19.21
CA PRO A 115 3.66 27.28 18.83
C PRO A 115 4.57 27.72 19.99
N ASN A 116 4.02 28.42 21.00
CA ASN A 116 4.68 28.82 22.23
C ASN A 116 4.37 27.90 23.43
N PHE A 117 3.95 26.64 23.20
CA PHE A 117 3.64 25.65 24.25
C PHE A 117 4.71 25.51 25.34
N ALA A 118 5.98 25.74 25.01
CA ALA A 118 7.09 25.73 25.97
C ALA A 118 7.08 26.90 26.98
N VAL A 119 6.12 27.84 26.87
CA VAL A 119 5.95 29.01 27.74
C VAL A 119 4.51 29.13 28.25
N ASN A 120 3.51 28.87 27.40
CA ASN A 120 2.09 29.00 27.77
C ASN A 120 1.39 27.68 28.10
N HIS A 121 1.99 26.54 27.75
CA HIS A 121 1.44 25.19 27.88
C HIS A 121 -0.01 25.03 27.35
N TRP A 122 -0.36 25.73 26.27
CA TRP A 122 -1.72 25.65 25.70
C TRP A 122 -1.90 24.50 24.72
N VAL A 123 -2.96 23.72 24.95
CA VAL A 123 -3.43 22.65 24.05
C VAL A 123 -4.77 23.07 23.44
N TYR A 124 -4.90 22.89 22.14
CA TYR A 124 -6.12 23.17 21.38
C TYR A 124 -6.81 21.86 21.02
N THR A 125 -8.12 21.78 21.25
CA THR A 125 -8.95 20.61 20.91
C THR A 125 -10.19 21.03 20.13
N PHE A 126 -10.49 20.33 19.04
CA PHE A 126 -11.71 20.52 18.25
C PHE A 126 -12.60 19.28 18.38
N TYR A 127 -13.87 19.45 18.74
CA TYR A 127 -14.76 18.32 19.04
C TYR A 127 -16.26 18.62 18.87
N SER A 128 -17.06 17.56 18.83
CA SER A 128 -18.52 17.59 18.90
C SER A 128 -19.01 17.87 20.31
N HIS A 129 -19.79 18.92 20.50
CA HIS A 129 -20.37 19.22 21.81
C HIS A 129 -21.34 18.10 22.24
N PRO A 130 -21.30 17.60 23.50
CA PRO A 130 -21.93 16.34 23.90
C PRO A 130 -23.46 16.30 23.76
N THR A 131 -24.14 17.46 23.79
CA THR A 131 -25.61 17.55 23.73
C THR A 131 -26.08 18.41 22.55
N GLU A 132 -25.79 19.71 22.59
CA GLU A 132 -26.12 20.64 21.48
C GLU A 132 -25.40 20.26 20.18
N SER A 133 -26.10 20.35 19.04
CA SER A 133 -25.56 20.12 17.70
C SER A 133 -24.64 21.26 17.24
N ARG A 134 -23.41 21.27 17.74
CA ARG A 134 -22.34 22.17 17.33
C ARG A 134 -20.98 21.48 17.37
N PHE A 135 -20.06 21.93 16.52
CA PHE A 135 -18.64 21.77 16.76
C PHE A 135 -18.10 22.95 17.57
N GLN A 136 -17.07 22.69 18.38
CA GLN A 136 -16.34 23.71 19.12
C GLN A 136 -14.84 23.44 19.15
N LEU A 137 -14.07 24.50 18.90
CA LEU A 137 -12.64 24.60 19.16
C LEU A 137 -12.47 25.21 20.55
N THR A 138 -11.74 24.55 21.44
CA THR A 138 -11.39 25.06 22.76
C THR A 138 -9.87 25.06 22.98
N ARG A 139 -9.42 25.92 23.88
CA ARG A 139 -8.03 25.97 24.38
C ARG A 139 -8.01 25.64 25.86
N TRP A 140 -7.15 24.71 26.25
CA TRP A 140 -6.87 24.25 27.62
C TRP A 140 -5.48 24.69 28.08
N VAL A 141 -5.24 24.66 29.39
CA VAL A 141 -3.89 24.66 29.97
C VAL A 141 -3.47 23.22 30.24
N PHE A 142 -2.24 22.85 29.89
CA PHE A 142 -1.61 21.58 30.25
C PHE A 142 -0.62 21.79 31.40
N ALA A 143 -0.80 21.08 32.50
CA ALA A 143 0.09 21.10 33.67
C ALA A 143 0.04 19.75 34.38
N ASP A 144 1.10 19.38 35.09
CA ASP A 144 1.19 18.13 35.87
C ASP A 144 0.73 16.88 35.09
N GLU A 145 1.16 16.84 33.82
CA GLU A 145 0.82 15.83 32.81
C GLU A 145 -0.68 15.65 32.52
N ARG A 146 -1.50 16.70 32.71
CA ARG A 146 -2.95 16.69 32.48
C ARG A 146 -3.43 17.94 31.74
N LEU A 147 -4.58 17.85 31.07
CA LEU A 147 -5.37 19.05 30.76
C LEU A 147 -6.05 19.50 32.05
N VAL A 148 -5.79 20.74 32.47
CA VAL A 148 -6.28 21.26 33.75
C VAL A 148 -7.80 21.43 33.69
N PRO A 149 -8.60 20.74 34.54
CA PRO A 149 -10.07 20.87 34.52
C PRO A 149 -10.52 22.30 34.82
N GLY A 150 -11.49 22.83 34.09
CA GLY A 150 -11.98 24.20 34.23
C GLY A 150 -11.07 25.28 33.60
N SER A 151 -9.94 24.88 32.99
CA SER A 151 -9.06 25.80 32.26
C SER A 151 -9.56 26.11 30.84
N GLU A 152 -10.52 25.35 30.34
CA GLU A 152 -11.02 25.47 28.97
C GLU A 152 -11.61 26.86 28.68
N LYS A 153 -11.29 27.36 27.48
CA LYS A 153 -11.94 28.52 26.87
C LYS A 153 -12.39 28.17 25.47
N ILE A 154 -13.65 28.41 25.16
CA ILE A 154 -14.20 28.25 23.81
C ILE A 154 -13.61 29.35 22.93
N VAL A 155 -13.02 28.95 21.81
CA VAL A 155 -12.35 29.84 20.85
C VAL A 155 -13.25 30.10 19.65
N LEU A 156 -13.85 29.04 19.11
CA LEU A 156 -14.78 29.12 17.99
C LEU A 156 -15.84 28.02 18.14
N GLN A 157 -17.09 28.33 17.84
CA GLN A 157 -18.17 27.35 17.81
C GLN A 157 -19.17 27.68 16.69
N PHE A 158 -19.77 26.65 16.10
CA PHE A 158 -20.77 26.79 15.04
C PHE A 158 -21.67 25.56 14.95
N ALA A 159 -22.92 25.77 14.52
CA ALA A 159 -23.94 24.73 14.48
C ALA A 159 -23.65 23.63 13.44
N THR A 160 -24.11 22.42 13.74
CA THR A 160 -24.08 21.23 12.89
C THR A 160 -25.46 20.56 12.86
N GLN A 161 -25.66 19.62 11.95
CA GLN A 161 -26.78 18.67 11.97
C GLN A 161 -26.32 17.30 12.46
N ARG A 162 -27.25 16.55 13.07
CA ARG A 162 -27.05 15.19 13.61
C ARG A 162 -28.09 14.18 13.14
N GLU A 163 -28.86 14.52 12.12
CA GLU A 163 -29.90 13.68 11.53
C GLU A 163 -29.31 12.60 10.61
N THR A 164 -28.21 12.94 9.94
CA THR A 164 -27.51 12.07 8.99
C THR A 164 -26.00 12.15 9.20
N CYS A 165 -25.30 11.07 8.84
CA CYS A 165 -23.90 11.12 8.41
C CYS A 165 -23.65 12.28 7.41
N CYS A 166 -22.44 12.76 7.19
CA CYS A 166 -21.12 12.38 7.73
C CYS A 166 -20.16 13.60 7.61
N HIS A 167 -18.85 13.38 7.74
CA HIS A 167 -17.74 14.29 7.46
C HIS A 167 -17.56 15.41 8.48
N THR A 168 -16.49 15.29 9.26
CA THR A 168 -16.19 16.15 10.41
C THR A 168 -14.90 16.94 10.24
N GLY A 169 -13.88 16.38 9.56
CA GLY A 169 -12.57 17.01 9.36
C GLY A 169 -11.74 17.04 10.65
N GLY A 170 -11.49 18.24 11.19
CA GLY A 170 -10.82 18.43 12.48
C GLY A 170 -9.29 18.39 12.46
N GLY A 171 -8.65 18.23 11.30
CA GLY A 171 -7.21 18.37 11.19
C GLY A 171 -6.77 19.81 11.50
N MET A 172 -5.68 19.95 12.27
CA MET A 172 -5.15 21.26 12.68
C MET A 172 -3.65 21.39 12.42
N THR A 173 -3.21 22.59 12.04
CA THR A 173 -1.80 22.94 11.81
C THR A 173 -1.59 24.45 11.99
N TRP A 174 -0.34 24.92 12.03
CA TRP A 174 0.02 26.31 12.30
C TRP A 174 0.96 26.88 11.23
N ASP A 175 0.79 28.16 10.87
CA ASP A 175 1.83 28.88 10.11
C ASP A 175 2.87 29.53 11.03
N ALA A 176 4.02 29.90 10.46
CA ALA A 176 5.13 30.56 11.17
C ALA A 176 4.79 31.96 11.74
N LYS A 177 3.56 32.46 11.52
CA LYS A 177 3.05 33.71 12.10
C LYS A 177 2.12 33.44 13.29
N GLY A 178 1.93 32.18 13.67
CA GLY A 178 1.05 31.76 14.77
C GLY A 178 -0.43 31.90 14.42
N ASN A 179 -0.81 31.66 13.17
CA ASN A 179 -2.22 31.47 12.79
C ASN A 179 -2.52 29.96 12.77
N LEU A 180 -3.62 29.58 13.43
CA LEU A 180 -4.16 28.22 13.43
C LEU A 180 -4.99 28.00 12.16
N TYR A 181 -4.71 26.91 11.46
CA TYR A 181 -5.53 26.36 10.40
C TYR A 181 -6.33 25.16 10.94
N LEU A 182 -7.61 25.08 10.58
CA LEU A 182 -8.55 24.04 11.04
C LEU A 182 -9.42 23.56 9.86
N THR A 183 -9.42 22.26 9.58
CA THR A 183 -10.30 21.66 8.56
C THR A 183 -11.69 21.35 9.12
N VAL A 184 -12.74 21.54 8.32
CA VAL A 184 -14.14 21.29 8.70
C VAL A 184 -14.87 20.62 7.54
N GLY A 185 -15.44 19.44 7.78
CA GLY A 185 -16.24 18.69 6.79
C GLY A 185 -17.54 19.38 6.39
N ASN A 186 -18.17 18.90 5.30
CA ASN A 186 -19.43 19.43 4.79
C ASN A 186 -20.63 19.22 5.76
N ASN A 187 -20.52 18.26 6.69
CA ASN A 187 -21.60 17.80 7.56
C ASN A 187 -22.87 17.38 6.79
N THR A 188 -22.69 16.69 5.66
CA THR A 188 -23.75 16.13 4.79
C THR A 188 -23.33 14.81 4.14
N GLY A 189 -24.19 13.80 4.28
CA GLY A 189 -23.92 12.44 3.84
C GLY A 189 -24.42 12.17 2.44
N THR A 190 -23.49 11.80 1.56
CA THR A 190 -23.74 11.46 0.17
C THR A 190 -22.82 10.29 -0.19
N SER A 191 -23.38 9.26 -0.83
CA SER A 191 -22.60 8.13 -1.37
C SER A 191 -22.22 8.43 -2.82
N LEU A 192 -23.09 8.16 -3.79
CA LEU A 192 -22.73 8.17 -5.22
C LEU A 192 -22.32 9.56 -5.75
N SER A 193 -23.18 10.56 -5.60
CA SER A 193 -22.99 11.92 -6.16
C SER A 193 -23.02 13.00 -5.08
N SER A 194 -22.80 14.26 -5.48
CA SER A 194 -23.13 15.44 -4.68
C SER A 194 -24.63 15.53 -4.39
N SER A 195 -25.02 15.76 -3.14
CA SER A 195 -26.44 15.91 -2.77
C SER A 195 -26.84 17.40 -2.74
N THR A 196 -27.88 17.73 -3.52
CA THR A 196 -28.38 19.10 -3.74
C THR A 196 -29.88 19.19 -3.46
N ASP A 197 -30.34 18.46 -2.42
CA ASP A 197 -31.75 18.21 -2.13
C ASP A 197 -32.43 19.40 -1.43
N GLU A 198 -32.72 20.44 -2.20
CA GLU A 198 -33.25 21.74 -1.75
C GLU A 198 -34.69 21.70 -1.19
N ARG A 199 -35.33 20.53 -1.10
CA ARG A 199 -36.72 20.41 -0.60
C ARG A 199 -36.83 20.79 0.88
N PRO A 200 -37.95 21.40 1.35
CA PRO A 200 -38.01 22.01 2.69
C PRO A 200 -37.72 21.06 3.88
N ASN A 201 -38.06 19.78 3.75
CA ASN A 201 -37.77 18.74 4.75
C ASN A 201 -36.48 17.95 4.48
N ARG A 202 -35.59 18.48 3.63
CA ARG A 202 -34.38 17.80 3.13
C ARG A 202 -33.11 18.62 3.24
N VAL A 203 -33.14 19.78 3.90
CA VAL A 203 -32.00 20.70 4.10
C VAL A 203 -30.67 20.02 4.50
N ASN A 204 -30.68 18.95 5.31
CA ASN A 204 -29.46 18.23 5.71
C ASN A 204 -28.80 17.42 4.57
N TRP A 205 -29.50 17.28 3.44
CA TRP A 205 -29.06 16.69 2.17
C TRP A 205 -28.83 17.76 1.09
N ASP A 206 -28.86 19.06 1.39
CA ASP A 206 -28.40 20.12 0.48
C ASP A 206 -27.02 20.61 0.91
N ASP A 207 -25.97 20.07 0.28
CA ASP A 207 -24.57 20.42 0.56
C ASP A 207 -24.26 21.90 0.25
N GLN A 208 -25.03 22.51 -0.65
CA GLN A 208 -24.87 23.90 -1.08
C GLN A 208 -25.06 24.90 0.06
N ARG A 209 -25.87 24.57 1.08
CA ARG A 209 -26.05 25.37 2.31
C ARG A 209 -24.77 25.52 3.13
N GLY A 210 -23.83 24.58 2.97
CA GLY A 210 -22.61 24.44 3.74
C GLY A 210 -21.40 24.77 2.89
N THR A 211 -20.96 23.81 2.09
CA THR A 211 -19.66 23.86 1.40
C THR A 211 -19.54 25.04 0.44
N ALA A 212 -20.54 25.22 -0.44
CA ALA A 212 -20.59 26.33 -1.39
C ALA A 212 -21.13 27.64 -0.79
N ASN A 213 -21.55 27.66 0.48
CA ASN A 213 -22.05 28.86 1.15
C ASN A 213 -20.88 29.63 1.78
N THR A 214 -20.69 30.87 1.35
CA THR A 214 -19.63 31.78 1.86
C THR A 214 -19.87 32.27 3.28
N ASN A 215 -21.10 32.12 3.80
CA ASN A 215 -21.52 32.52 5.14
C ASN A 215 -21.57 31.33 6.14
N SER A 216 -21.17 30.13 5.69
CA SER A 216 -21.10 28.92 6.53
C SER A 216 -19.65 28.51 6.80
N LEU A 217 -19.40 27.84 7.94
CA LEU A 217 -18.09 27.29 8.29
C LEU A 217 -17.93 25.80 7.92
N LEU A 218 -18.98 25.17 7.36
CA LEU A 218 -18.97 23.77 6.91
C LEU A 218 -18.33 23.64 5.52
N GLY A 219 -17.55 22.58 5.28
CA GLY A 219 -16.84 22.33 4.03
C GLY A 219 -15.75 23.37 3.74
N LYS A 220 -14.95 23.70 4.75
CA LYS A 220 -13.97 24.80 4.78
C LYS A 220 -12.62 24.35 5.35
N ILE A 221 -11.56 25.09 5.01
CA ILE A 221 -10.40 25.22 5.89
C ILE A 221 -10.38 26.65 6.42
N LEU A 222 -10.48 26.76 7.74
CA LEU A 222 -10.51 28.02 8.47
C LEU A 222 -9.10 28.43 8.85
N ARG A 223 -8.86 29.75 8.96
CA ARG A 223 -7.60 30.30 9.46
C ARG A 223 -7.88 31.47 10.40
N ILE A 224 -7.51 31.29 11.67
CA ILE A 224 -7.70 32.28 12.73
C ILE A 224 -6.40 32.47 13.53
N LYS A 225 -6.30 33.55 14.31
CA LYS A 225 -5.23 33.72 15.31
C LYS A 225 -5.81 33.76 16.72
N PRO A 226 -5.79 32.66 17.48
CA PRO A 226 -6.27 32.61 18.87
C PRO A 226 -5.53 33.59 19.80
N LYS A 227 -6.15 33.93 20.94
CA LYS A 227 -5.62 34.80 21.99
C LYS A 227 -5.71 34.17 23.38
N ALA A 228 -4.99 34.77 24.32
CA ALA A 228 -4.91 34.35 25.73
C ALA A 228 -6.26 34.34 26.47
N ASP A 229 -7.19 35.22 26.12
CA ASP A 229 -8.55 35.31 26.69
C ASP A 229 -9.51 34.23 26.15
N GLY A 230 -9.14 33.56 25.05
CA GLY A 230 -10.01 32.64 24.31
C GLY A 230 -10.63 33.26 23.06
N THR A 231 -10.57 34.57 22.86
CA THR A 231 -10.98 35.19 21.59
C THR A 231 -9.96 34.88 20.47
N TYR A 232 -10.24 35.34 19.25
CA TYR A 232 -9.29 35.27 18.14
C TYR A 232 -9.26 36.57 17.34
N LEU A 233 -8.32 36.67 16.41
CA LEU A 233 -8.26 37.67 15.33
C LEU A 233 -8.44 36.96 13.98
N ILE A 234 -8.93 37.70 12.99
CA ILE A 234 -8.87 37.30 11.58
C ILE A 234 -7.49 37.70 11.02
N PRO A 235 -6.70 36.77 10.47
CA PRO A 235 -5.46 37.10 9.76
C PRO A 235 -5.76 37.77 8.41
N ALA A 236 -4.91 38.72 8.01
CA ALA A 236 -4.97 39.28 6.67
C ALA A 236 -4.66 38.21 5.60
N GLY A 237 -5.34 38.28 4.46
CA GLY A 237 -5.20 37.30 3.37
C GLY A 237 -5.99 36.01 3.58
N ASN A 238 -7.12 36.07 4.29
CA ASN A 238 -8.20 35.08 4.18
C ASN A 238 -9.05 35.34 2.92
N LEU A 239 -9.94 34.41 2.54
CA LEU A 239 -10.72 34.47 1.30
C LEU A 239 -11.69 35.67 1.26
N PHE A 240 -12.25 36.02 2.42
CA PHE A 240 -13.18 37.14 2.57
C PHE A 240 -12.65 38.14 3.61
N PRO A 241 -12.53 39.44 3.27
CA PRO A 241 -12.15 40.47 4.23
C PRO A 241 -13.16 40.60 5.40
N PRO A 242 -12.69 40.97 6.61
CA PRO A 242 -13.58 41.34 7.71
C PRO A 242 -14.59 42.42 7.29
N GLY A 243 -15.86 42.21 7.62
CA GLY A 243 -16.96 43.13 7.26
C GLY A 243 -17.58 42.92 5.88
N THR A 244 -17.06 42.01 5.04
CA THR A 244 -17.71 41.66 3.77
C THR A 244 -19.06 40.98 4.03
N LYS A 245 -20.15 41.63 3.60
CA LYS A 245 -21.53 41.18 3.81
C LYS A 245 -21.77 39.77 3.23
N ASN A 246 -22.54 38.96 3.94
CA ASN A 246 -22.86 37.55 3.61
C ASN A 246 -21.62 36.65 3.47
N THR A 247 -20.56 36.89 4.24
CA THR A 247 -19.35 36.04 4.26
C THR A 247 -18.82 35.82 5.67
N ARG A 248 -18.08 34.72 5.86
CA ARG A 248 -17.33 34.42 7.09
C ARG A 248 -15.84 34.70 6.87
N PRO A 249 -15.26 35.73 7.51
CA PRO A 249 -13.86 36.08 7.32
C PRO A 249 -12.87 35.08 7.92
N GLU A 250 -13.34 34.08 8.67
CA GLU A 250 -12.54 32.93 9.13
C GLU A 250 -12.09 32.00 7.99
N ILE A 251 -12.76 32.04 6.83
CA ILE A 251 -12.51 31.12 5.70
C ILE A 251 -11.17 31.45 5.00
N TYR A 252 -10.27 30.46 4.93
CA TYR A 252 -9.09 30.51 4.05
C TYR A 252 -9.34 29.77 2.73
N THR A 253 -9.91 28.57 2.79
CA THR A 253 -10.43 27.86 1.61
C THR A 253 -11.84 27.33 1.85
N MET A 254 -12.59 27.17 0.76
CA MET A 254 -13.93 26.57 0.74
C MET A 254 -14.02 25.58 -0.42
N GLY A 255 -15.02 24.69 -0.42
CA GLY A 255 -15.17 23.70 -1.51
C GLY A 255 -14.67 22.31 -1.15
N HIS A 256 -14.79 21.90 0.11
CA HIS A 256 -14.28 20.63 0.63
C HIS A 256 -15.42 19.69 1.07
N ARG A 257 -15.31 18.39 0.80
CA ARG A 257 -16.29 17.40 1.27
C ARG A 257 -15.91 16.91 2.67
N ASN A 258 -14.70 16.38 2.80
CA ASN A 258 -14.15 15.86 4.04
C ASN A 258 -12.63 16.09 4.07
N PRO A 259 -12.17 17.31 4.43
CA PRO A 259 -10.76 17.66 4.43
C PRO A 259 -10.03 17.12 5.68
N TRP A 260 -9.06 16.22 5.47
CA TRP A 260 -8.18 15.63 6.47
C TRP A 260 -6.84 16.38 6.58
N ARG A 261 -5.87 15.79 7.29
CA ARG A 261 -4.67 16.39 7.91
C ARG A 261 -4.02 17.52 7.09
N PRO A 262 -4.22 18.79 7.48
CA PRO A 262 -3.59 19.92 6.82
C PRO A 262 -2.12 20.03 7.22
N SER A 263 -1.29 20.59 6.35
CA SER A 263 0.08 21.00 6.66
C SER A 263 0.45 22.28 5.92
N ILE A 264 1.20 23.15 6.60
CA ILE A 264 1.82 24.34 6.00
C ILE A 264 3.28 24.02 5.66
N ASP A 265 3.67 24.24 4.42
CA ASP A 265 5.07 24.29 4.01
C ASP A 265 5.75 25.50 4.65
N SER A 266 6.80 25.25 5.44
CA SER A 266 7.50 26.27 6.23
C SER A 266 8.38 27.23 5.43
N LYS A 267 8.59 26.97 4.12
CA LYS A 267 9.40 27.77 3.20
C LYS A 267 8.52 28.59 2.25
N THR A 268 7.47 27.98 1.68
CA THR A 268 6.56 28.66 0.75
C THR A 268 5.34 29.28 1.44
N GLY A 269 4.92 28.75 2.60
CA GLY A 269 3.66 29.10 3.25
C GLY A 269 2.42 28.50 2.55
N PHE A 270 2.60 27.58 1.60
CA PHE A 270 1.49 26.90 0.93
C PHE A 270 0.85 25.86 1.87
N LEU A 271 -0.48 25.73 1.77
CA LEU A 271 -1.28 24.78 2.52
C LEU A 271 -1.53 23.52 1.69
N TYR A 272 -1.41 22.34 2.30
CA TYR A 272 -1.65 21.03 1.69
C TYR A 272 -2.56 20.19 2.59
N TRP A 273 -3.44 19.35 2.02
CA TRP A 273 -4.36 18.46 2.76
C TRP A 273 -4.84 17.30 1.87
N GLY A 274 -5.52 16.31 2.45
CA GLY A 274 -6.32 15.32 1.71
C GLY A 274 -7.83 15.61 1.81
N ASP A 275 -8.60 15.34 0.77
CA ASP A 275 -10.06 15.51 0.72
C ASP A 275 -10.71 14.23 0.15
N ILE A 276 -11.73 13.69 0.82
CA ILE A 276 -12.37 12.42 0.45
C ILE A 276 -13.64 12.68 -0.36
N GLY A 277 -13.69 12.20 -1.61
CA GLY A 277 -14.79 12.43 -2.55
C GLY A 277 -15.94 11.43 -2.42
N SER A 278 -16.83 11.40 -3.42
CA SER A 278 -18.00 10.52 -3.42
C SER A 278 -17.64 9.04 -3.67
N ASP A 279 -18.58 8.13 -3.39
CA ASP A 279 -18.46 6.67 -3.56
C ASP A 279 -18.80 6.18 -5.00
N ALA A 280 -18.98 7.07 -5.99
CA ALA A 280 -19.26 6.62 -7.36
C ALA A 280 -18.05 5.93 -7.98
N ASN A 281 -18.28 4.75 -8.57
CA ASN A 281 -17.27 3.89 -9.16
C ASN A 281 -17.00 4.22 -10.65
N GLU A 282 -18.03 4.65 -11.36
CA GLU A 282 -18.06 4.92 -12.79
C GLU A 282 -18.76 6.26 -13.08
N ASP A 283 -18.49 6.83 -14.25
CA ASP A 283 -19.12 8.08 -14.70
C ASP A 283 -20.56 7.78 -15.19
N THR A 284 -21.53 8.55 -14.72
CA THR A 284 -22.97 8.31 -14.95
C THR A 284 -23.70 9.61 -15.32
N GLU A 285 -24.96 9.48 -15.75
CA GLU A 285 -25.85 10.61 -16.01
C GLU A 285 -26.03 11.54 -14.80
N ILE A 286 -26.02 11.01 -13.58
CA ILE A 286 -26.13 11.78 -12.32
C ILE A 286 -24.81 12.40 -11.84
N GLY A 287 -23.68 12.13 -12.51
CA GLY A 287 -22.39 12.70 -12.14
C GLY A 287 -21.17 11.85 -12.51
N PRO A 288 -19.96 12.44 -12.46
CA PRO A 288 -18.71 11.70 -12.62
C PRO A 288 -18.52 10.65 -11.52
N ARG A 289 -17.62 9.69 -11.78
CA ARG A 289 -17.05 8.84 -10.73
C ARG A 289 -16.41 9.72 -9.66
N GLY A 290 -16.50 9.29 -8.40
CA GLY A 290 -15.85 10.03 -7.32
C GLY A 290 -14.33 9.97 -7.44
N TYR A 291 -13.64 10.96 -6.90
CA TYR A 291 -12.18 10.99 -6.75
C TYR A 291 -11.83 11.41 -5.34
N ASP A 292 -10.81 10.80 -4.76
CA ASP A 292 -10.12 11.37 -3.60
C ASP A 292 -9.00 12.29 -4.10
N GLU A 293 -8.71 13.33 -3.33
CA GLU A 293 -7.81 14.40 -3.71
C GLU A 293 -6.73 14.62 -2.66
N LEU A 294 -5.48 14.79 -3.11
CA LEU A 294 -4.43 15.45 -2.33
C LEU A 294 -4.26 16.85 -2.92
N ASN A 295 -4.52 17.87 -2.11
CA ASN A 295 -4.77 19.23 -2.54
C ASN A 295 -3.70 20.23 -2.09
N GLN A 296 -3.62 21.37 -2.79
CA GLN A 296 -2.66 22.46 -2.53
C GLN A 296 -3.31 23.84 -2.70
N ALA A 297 -3.17 24.71 -1.70
CA ALA A 297 -3.60 26.11 -1.73
C ALA A 297 -2.40 27.06 -1.58
N ARG A 298 -1.92 27.59 -2.72
CA ARG A 298 -0.89 28.65 -2.78
C ARG A 298 -1.42 30.04 -2.35
N LYS A 299 -2.75 30.17 -2.25
CA LYS A 299 -3.53 31.34 -1.85
C LYS A 299 -4.95 30.89 -1.47
N PRO A 300 -5.79 31.74 -0.85
CA PRO A 300 -7.22 31.47 -0.68
C PRO A 300 -7.95 31.12 -1.98
N GLY A 301 -8.97 30.25 -1.92
CA GLY A 301 -9.72 29.82 -3.09
C GLY A 301 -10.93 28.92 -2.80
N PHE A 302 -11.65 28.57 -3.88
CA PHE A 302 -12.74 27.60 -3.90
C PHE A 302 -12.26 26.31 -4.59
N PHE A 303 -12.47 25.15 -3.97
CA PHE A 303 -11.98 23.83 -4.41
C PHE A 303 -13.11 22.90 -4.91
N GLY A 304 -14.23 23.48 -5.33
CA GLY A 304 -15.18 22.83 -6.23
C GLY A 304 -16.36 22.11 -5.58
N TRP A 305 -16.18 21.38 -4.47
CA TRP A 305 -17.31 20.66 -3.85
C TRP A 305 -18.43 21.64 -3.43
N PRO A 306 -19.73 21.34 -3.66
CA PRO A 306 -20.30 20.10 -4.15
C PRO A 306 -20.51 20.05 -5.68
N TYR A 307 -20.07 21.05 -6.44
CA TYR A 307 -20.35 21.15 -7.87
C TYR A 307 -19.31 20.44 -8.76
N PHE A 308 -18.11 20.20 -8.23
CA PHE A 308 -16.98 19.61 -8.96
C PHE A 308 -16.21 18.62 -8.05
N VAL A 309 -15.51 17.67 -8.68
CA VAL A 309 -14.62 16.70 -8.02
C VAL A 309 -13.51 16.27 -8.98
N GLY A 310 -12.34 15.87 -8.45
CA GLY A 310 -11.19 15.43 -9.25
C GLY A 310 -10.73 16.54 -10.19
N PRO A 311 -10.55 16.30 -11.50
CA PRO A 311 -10.03 17.28 -12.46
C PRO A 311 -11.07 18.35 -12.84
N ASN A 312 -11.70 18.98 -11.85
CA ASN A 312 -12.86 19.86 -11.97
C ASN A 312 -14.02 19.20 -12.75
N ALA A 313 -14.23 17.88 -12.58
CA ALA A 313 -15.29 17.16 -13.25
C ALA A 313 -16.65 17.55 -12.63
N ALA A 314 -17.53 18.16 -13.44
CA ALA A 314 -18.73 18.81 -12.93
C ALA A 314 -19.91 17.84 -12.75
N PHE A 315 -20.55 17.92 -11.59
CA PHE A 315 -21.86 17.31 -11.34
C PHE A 315 -22.97 18.12 -12.04
N PRO A 316 -23.99 17.46 -12.61
CA PRO A 316 -25.25 18.11 -12.93
C PRO A 316 -25.99 18.46 -11.63
N ILE A 317 -26.87 19.46 -11.67
CA ILE A 317 -27.80 19.73 -10.55
C ILE A 317 -29.04 18.86 -10.78
N PHE A 318 -29.50 18.13 -9.77
CA PHE A 318 -30.72 17.34 -9.87
C PHE A 318 -31.90 18.12 -9.29
N ASP A 319 -32.97 18.31 -10.05
CA ASP A 319 -34.22 18.82 -9.49
C ASP A 319 -34.98 17.69 -8.79
N TYR A 320 -34.96 17.70 -7.47
CA TYR A 320 -35.65 16.73 -6.62
C TYR A 320 -37.19 16.92 -6.57
N VAL A 321 -37.74 17.92 -7.27
CA VAL A 321 -39.18 18.17 -7.43
C VAL A 321 -39.68 17.73 -8.81
N GLY A 322 -39.07 18.22 -9.90
CA GLY A 322 -39.37 17.79 -11.26
C GLY A 322 -38.86 16.40 -11.63
N GLY A 323 -37.79 15.94 -10.97
CA GLY A 323 -37.16 14.63 -11.21
C GLY A 323 -36.17 14.61 -12.38
N GLU A 324 -35.63 15.77 -12.76
CA GLU A 324 -34.79 15.95 -13.96
C GLU A 324 -33.37 16.45 -13.65
N LEU A 325 -32.47 16.30 -14.63
CA LEU A 325 -31.08 16.75 -14.57
C LEU A 325 -30.94 18.12 -15.25
N LEU A 326 -30.49 19.11 -14.49
CA LEU A 326 -30.24 20.48 -14.91
C LEU A 326 -28.75 20.72 -15.23
N ASP A 327 -28.46 21.84 -15.88
CA ASP A 327 -27.13 22.23 -16.34
C ASP A 327 -26.03 22.17 -15.27
N LYS A 328 -24.87 21.69 -15.72
CA LYS A 328 -23.62 21.69 -14.95
C LYS A 328 -23.11 23.12 -14.74
N LYS A 329 -22.56 23.42 -13.57
CA LYS A 329 -22.00 24.75 -13.26
C LYS A 329 -20.70 24.99 -14.07
N ASP A 330 -20.44 26.23 -14.49
CA ASP A 330 -19.14 26.64 -15.06
C ASP A 330 -18.09 26.76 -13.95
N PRO A 331 -16.95 26.05 -13.99
CA PRO A 331 -15.90 26.17 -12.98
C PRO A 331 -15.19 27.55 -12.97
N LYS A 332 -15.33 28.36 -14.03
CA LYS A 332 -14.78 29.73 -14.08
C LYS A 332 -15.67 30.77 -13.41
N LYS A 333 -16.99 30.55 -13.38
CA LYS A 333 -17.95 31.40 -12.67
C LYS A 333 -19.09 30.59 -12.02
N PRO A 334 -18.80 29.73 -11.02
CA PRO A 334 -19.82 28.91 -10.38
C PRO A 334 -20.80 29.76 -9.57
N THR A 335 -22.03 29.28 -9.43
CA THR A 335 -23.10 29.99 -8.73
C THR A 335 -23.84 29.10 -7.74
N ASN A 336 -23.97 29.57 -6.50
CA ASN A 336 -24.77 28.93 -5.48
C ASN A 336 -26.19 29.51 -5.48
N THR A 337 -27.09 28.76 -6.11
CA THR A 337 -28.50 29.11 -6.33
C THR A 337 -29.43 28.65 -5.22
N SER A 338 -28.93 27.90 -4.24
CA SER A 338 -29.77 27.18 -3.28
C SER A 338 -30.65 28.08 -2.43
N VAL A 339 -31.90 27.64 -2.20
CA VAL A 339 -32.82 28.26 -1.22
C VAL A 339 -32.25 28.32 0.21
N ASN A 340 -31.27 27.46 0.52
CA ASN A 340 -30.57 27.42 1.81
C ASN A 340 -29.25 28.22 1.81
N ASN A 341 -28.89 28.89 0.72
CA ASN A 341 -27.68 29.71 0.64
C ASN A 341 -27.86 31.07 1.34
N THR A 342 -27.20 31.24 2.49
CA THR A 342 -27.15 32.50 3.25
C THR A 342 -25.95 33.40 2.90
N GLY A 343 -25.22 33.05 1.84
CA GLY A 343 -23.97 33.66 1.41
C GLY A 343 -24.07 34.57 0.19
N LEU A 344 -23.02 34.53 -0.64
CA LEU A 344 -22.96 35.11 -1.96
C LEU A 344 -23.53 34.12 -3.00
N LYS A 345 -24.17 34.65 -4.04
CA LYS A 345 -24.69 33.85 -5.17
C LYS A 345 -23.62 33.54 -6.22
N GLU A 346 -22.75 34.50 -6.52
CA GLU A 346 -21.58 34.29 -7.37
C GLU A 346 -20.40 33.84 -6.51
N LEU A 347 -19.70 32.79 -6.94
CA LEU A 347 -18.58 32.19 -6.20
C LEU A 347 -17.24 32.49 -6.90
N PRO A 348 -16.10 32.35 -6.20
CA PRO A 348 -14.79 32.34 -6.83
C PRO A 348 -14.65 31.23 -7.88
N PRO A 349 -13.78 31.38 -8.89
CA PRO A 349 -13.44 30.28 -9.80
C PRO A 349 -12.82 29.11 -9.03
N VAL A 350 -13.04 27.90 -9.54
CA VAL A 350 -12.52 26.65 -8.96
C VAL A 350 -11.01 26.56 -9.17
N ALA A 351 -10.27 26.30 -8.09
CA ALA A 351 -8.87 25.91 -8.12
C ALA A 351 -8.77 24.42 -8.47
N PRO A 352 -7.85 24.01 -9.37
CA PRO A 352 -7.66 22.60 -9.71
C PRO A 352 -7.09 21.81 -8.53
N PRO A 353 -7.29 20.49 -8.49
CA PRO A 353 -6.61 19.62 -7.53
C PRO A 353 -5.10 19.59 -7.79
N PHE A 354 -4.34 19.07 -6.83
CA PHE A 354 -2.90 18.85 -7.00
C PHE A 354 -2.57 17.40 -7.43
N ILE A 355 -3.22 16.40 -6.83
CA ILE A 355 -3.25 14.98 -7.24
C ILE A 355 -4.68 14.46 -6.98
N TYR A 356 -5.22 13.59 -7.85
CA TYR A 356 -6.57 13.01 -7.67
C TYR A 356 -6.65 11.54 -8.15
N TYR A 357 -7.52 10.71 -7.56
CA TYR A 357 -7.61 9.29 -7.92
C TYR A 357 -8.97 8.57 -7.70
N PRO A 358 -9.38 7.68 -8.65
CA PRO A 358 -10.58 6.87 -8.53
C PRO A 358 -10.39 5.65 -7.60
N TYR A 359 -11.44 4.82 -7.40
CA TYR A 359 -11.30 3.46 -6.85
C TYR A 359 -10.53 2.52 -7.79
N ALA A 360 -10.64 2.76 -9.10
CA ALA A 360 -9.77 2.16 -10.11
C ALA A 360 -8.33 2.69 -10.02
N ALA A 361 -7.41 2.14 -10.84
CA ALA A 361 -6.10 2.75 -11.02
C ALA A 361 -6.24 4.15 -11.65
N SER A 362 -5.48 5.12 -11.16
CA SER A 362 -5.42 6.46 -11.77
C SER A 362 -4.50 6.44 -12.99
N GLU A 363 -4.98 6.92 -14.14
CA GLU A 363 -4.19 7.02 -15.38
C GLU A 363 -3.04 8.05 -15.25
N GLU A 364 -3.29 9.18 -14.57
CA GLU A 364 -2.27 10.22 -14.35
C GLU A 364 -1.35 9.89 -13.15
N PHE A 365 -1.88 9.22 -12.13
CA PHE A 365 -1.17 8.95 -10.87
C PHE A 365 -1.14 7.46 -10.47
N PRO A 366 -0.71 6.52 -11.34
CA PRO A 366 -0.90 5.07 -11.14
C PRO A 366 -0.28 4.48 -9.86
N LEU A 367 0.73 5.15 -9.27
CA LEU A 367 1.38 4.69 -8.04
C LEU A 367 0.45 4.69 -6.80
N VAL A 368 -0.61 5.51 -6.79
CA VAL A 368 -1.64 5.55 -5.73
C VAL A 368 -2.47 4.26 -5.66
N GLY A 369 -2.37 3.39 -6.67
CA GLY A 369 -3.05 2.10 -6.75
C GLY A 369 -4.56 2.22 -6.97
N SER A 370 -5.29 1.27 -6.39
CA SER A 370 -6.72 0.99 -6.59
C SER A 370 -7.27 0.28 -5.35
N GLY A 371 -8.59 0.03 -5.29
CA GLY A 371 -9.29 -0.42 -4.09
C GLY A 371 -9.86 0.76 -3.31
N SER A 372 -10.27 0.55 -2.06
CA SER A 372 -10.80 1.60 -1.17
C SER A 372 -9.85 2.81 -1.08
N ARG A 373 -10.34 3.98 -0.69
CA ARG A 373 -9.57 5.24 -0.65
C ARG A 373 -9.94 6.07 0.57
N SER A 374 -8.98 6.86 1.05
CA SER A 374 -9.17 7.87 2.08
C SER A 374 -7.95 8.80 2.10
N ALA A 375 -7.93 9.79 1.20
CA ALA A 375 -6.85 10.76 1.10
C ALA A 375 -6.71 11.55 2.40
N THR A 376 -5.62 11.27 3.14
CA THR A 376 -5.44 11.76 4.51
C THR A 376 -4.51 12.97 4.59
N GLY A 377 -3.50 13.06 3.73
CA GLY A 377 -2.48 14.12 3.75
C GLY A 377 -1.24 13.73 4.55
N GLY A 378 -0.55 14.70 5.15
CA GLY A 378 0.70 14.51 5.90
C GLY A 378 1.68 15.70 5.78
N PRO A 379 2.91 15.60 6.34
CA PRO A 379 3.81 16.73 6.50
C PRO A 379 4.79 16.94 5.33
N ILE A 380 5.23 18.18 5.11
CA ILE A 380 6.31 18.52 4.17
C ILE A 380 7.63 18.49 4.94
N TYR A 381 8.66 17.82 4.40
CA TYR A 381 9.96 17.74 5.07
C TYR A 381 10.91 18.88 4.67
N HIS A 382 11.29 19.69 5.65
CA HIS A 382 12.43 20.60 5.57
C HIS A 382 13.41 20.35 6.71
N ARG A 383 14.66 20.04 6.40
CA ARG A 383 15.69 19.78 7.41
C ARG A 383 15.96 20.98 8.32
N ALA A 384 15.75 22.18 7.82
CA ALA A 384 15.88 23.43 8.57
C ALA A 384 14.89 23.57 9.74
N ASP A 385 13.80 22.82 9.73
CA ASP A 385 12.74 22.91 10.76
C ASP A 385 13.07 22.05 12.00
N PHE A 386 14.05 21.16 11.86
CA PHE A 386 14.54 20.28 12.92
C PHE A 386 16.03 20.57 13.21
N PRO A 387 16.41 21.79 13.62
CA PRO A 387 17.82 22.20 13.77
C PRO A 387 18.57 21.42 14.87
N LEU A 388 17.85 20.77 15.78
CA LEU A 388 18.38 19.90 16.84
C LEU A 388 18.12 18.40 16.60
N ALA A 389 17.76 18.03 15.36
CA ALA A 389 17.48 16.65 14.99
C ALA A 389 18.68 15.73 15.27
N LYS A 390 18.41 14.64 16.00
CA LYS A 390 19.37 13.54 16.19
C LYS A 390 19.44 12.64 14.94
N ARG A 391 18.37 12.61 14.14
CA ARG A 391 18.22 11.79 12.93
C ARG A 391 17.53 12.57 11.80
N PRO A 392 18.11 13.69 11.33
CA PRO A 392 17.56 14.42 10.20
C PRO A 392 17.59 13.52 8.96
N TRP A 393 16.46 13.47 8.23
CA TRP A 393 16.36 12.71 6.99
C TRP A 393 17.33 13.23 5.90
N PRO A 394 17.69 12.40 4.91
CA PRO A 394 18.57 12.81 3.81
C PRO A 394 18.02 13.99 3.00
N ALA A 395 18.93 14.75 2.40
CA ALA A 395 18.60 15.85 1.47
C ALA A 395 17.73 15.43 0.27
N TYR A 396 17.62 14.13 -0.02
CA TYR A 396 16.70 13.55 -0.99
C TYR A 396 15.21 13.80 -0.68
N TYR A 397 14.86 14.10 0.58
CA TYR A 397 13.50 14.41 1.01
C TYR A 397 13.25 15.91 1.24
N GLU A 398 14.26 16.77 1.07
CA GLU A 398 14.12 18.22 1.27
C GLU A 398 13.08 18.79 0.29
N GLY A 399 12.05 19.46 0.83
CA GLY A 399 10.94 20.01 0.04
C GLY A 399 9.99 18.96 -0.54
N LYS A 400 10.07 17.68 -0.14
CA LYS A 400 9.06 16.67 -0.50
C LYS A 400 7.90 16.67 0.49
N TRP A 401 6.69 16.52 -0.04
CA TRP A 401 5.50 16.25 0.76
C TRP A 401 5.42 14.74 1.05
N ILE A 402 5.30 14.37 2.33
CA ILE A 402 5.08 12.99 2.75
C ILE A 402 3.59 12.83 3.03
N ALA A 403 2.88 12.09 2.17
CA ALA A 403 1.42 11.96 2.22
C ALA A 403 0.98 10.49 2.35
N THR A 404 -0.19 10.25 2.92
CA THR A 404 -0.76 8.91 3.11
C THR A 404 -2.23 8.82 2.69
N ASP A 405 -2.66 7.61 2.34
CA ASP A 405 -4.06 7.20 2.21
C ASP A 405 -4.34 6.16 3.31
N LEU A 406 -5.38 6.42 4.11
CA LEU A 406 -5.75 5.58 5.25
C LEU A 406 -6.23 4.20 4.78
N ALA A 407 -7.08 4.12 3.76
CA ALA A 407 -7.66 2.84 3.33
C ALA A 407 -6.62 1.94 2.63
N ARG A 408 -5.74 2.53 1.81
CA ARG A 408 -4.73 1.82 1.01
C ARG A 408 -3.42 1.56 1.75
N GLY A 409 -3.24 2.12 2.94
CA GLY A 409 -2.09 1.87 3.82
C GLY A 409 -0.73 2.19 3.17
N TRP A 410 -0.67 3.14 2.23
CA TRP A 410 0.59 3.58 1.62
C TRP A 410 1.07 4.91 2.18
N ILE A 411 2.38 5.12 2.13
CA ILE A 411 3.01 6.44 2.31
C ILE A 411 3.74 6.78 1.00
N MET A 412 3.46 7.95 0.45
CA MET A 412 4.14 8.51 -0.72
C MET A 412 5.09 9.63 -0.29
N SER A 413 6.23 9.71 -0.96
CA SER A 413 7.04 10.92 -1.01
C SER A 413 6.80 11.60 -2.34
N ILE A 414 6.27 12.81 -2.32
CA ILE A 414 5.88 13.59 -3.50
C ILE A 414 6.89 14.71 -3.70
N ALA A 415 7.54 14.70 -4.85
CA ALA A 415 8.45 15.76 -5.27
C ALA A 415 7.69 16.88 -5.98
N MET A 416 8.13 18.11 -5.74
CA MET A 416 7.58 19.33 -6.35
C MET A 416 8.68 20.12 -7.04
N LYS A 417 8.29 20.89 -8.05
CA LYS A 417 9.15 21.89 -8.70
C LYS A 417 9.28 23.13 -7.77
N PRO A 418 10.30 23.98 -7.94
CA PRO A 418 10.49 25.16 -7.08
C PRO A 418 9.35 26.19 -7.06
N ASN A 419 8.38 26.11 -7.98
CA ASN A 419 7.17 26.94 -8.01
C ASN A 419 5.96 26.29 -7.29
N GLY A 420 6.13 25.09 -6.72
CA GLY A 420 5.08 24.29 -6.07
C GLY A 420 4.31 23.33 -6.97
N ASP A 421 4.62 23.22 -8.27
CA ASP A 421 3.93 22.25 -9.14
C ASP A 421 4.38 20.81 -8.84
N TYR A 422 3.49 19.84 -9.09
CA TYR A 422 3.86 18.42 -9.07
C TYR A 422 5.03 18.12 -10.03
N LEU A 423 5.94 17.25 -9.58
CA LEU A 423 7.08 16.75 -10.36
C LEU A 423 7.06 15.22 -10.49
N SER A 424 6.91 14.51 -9.36
CA SER A 424 6.81 13.04 -9.31
C SER A 424 6.35 12.57 -7.93
N MET A 425 6.03 11.28 -7.80
CA MET A 425 5.86 10.61 -6.51
C MET A 425 6.53 9.25 -6.48
N GLU A 426 6.78 8.73 -5.29
CA GLU A 426 7.37 7.41 -5.04
C GLU A 426 6.83 6.84 -3.73
N ARG A 427 6.72 5.50 -3.61
CA ARG A 427 6.43 4.88 -2.32
C ARG A 427 7.61 5.06 -1.37
N PHE A 428 7.31 5.56 -0.17
CA PHE A 428 8.22 5.64 0.96
C PHE A 428 8.09 4.36 1.79
N LEU A 429 9.22 3.71 2.08
CA LEU A 429 9.33 2.49 2.89
C LEU A 429 8.27 1.40 2.55
N PRO A 430 8.15 0.93 1.30
CA PRO A 430 7.09 -0.01 0.86
C PRO A 430 7.08 -1.38 1.56
N SER A 431 8.13 -1.76 2.30
CA SER A 431 8.15 -2.92 3.20
C SER A 431 7.38 -2.70 4.51
N TYR A 432 7.15 -1.46 4.91
CA TYR A 432 6.25 -1.08 6.01
C TYR A 432 4.85 -0.83 5.45
N ARG A 433 3.85 -1.51 6.03
CA ARG A 433 2.43 -1.34 5.70
C ARG A 433 1.68 -0.91 6.96
N PRO A 434 1.46 0.40 7.19
CA PRO A 434 0.59 0.86 8.26
C PRO A 434 -0.86 0.43 8.02
N VAL A 435 -1.55 0.06 9.10
CA VAL A 435 -2.97 -0.27 9.14
C VAL A 435 -3.75 1.01 9.44
N GLU A 436 -4.43 1.54 8.42
CA GLU A 436 -5.26 2.74 8.54
C GLU A 436 -4.50 3.95 9.13
N PRO A 437 -3.41 4.42 8.47
CA PRO A 437 -2.66 5.60 8.88
C PRO A 437 -3.52 6.86 8.82
N ILE A 438 -3.89 7.39 9.98
CA ILE A 438 -4.89 8.47 10.14
C ILE A 438 -4.27 9.84 10.46
N ASP A 439 -3.01 9.88 10.89
CA ASP A 439 -2.25 11.12 11.08
C ASP A 439 -0.74 10.87 10.91
N MET A 440 0.01 11.90 10.47
CA MET A 440 1.46 11.84 10.29
C MET A 440 2.10 13.19 10.60
N LYS A 441 3.14 13.20 11.44
CA LYS A 441 3.88 14.41 11.84
C LYS A 441 5.35 14.12 12.10
N PHE A 442 6.25 15.05 11.79
CA PHE A 442 7.66 14.93 12.19
C PHE A 442 7.85 15.38 13.65
N GLY A 443 8.60 14.61 14.42
CA GLY A 443 9.02 14.97 15.78
C GLY A 443 10.29 15.84 15.80
N PRO A 444 10.61 16.48 16.94
CA PRO A 444 11.78 17.35 17.09
C PRO A 444 13.13 16.65 16.87
N SER A 445 13.14 15.31 16.90
CA SER A 445 14.31 14.46 16.61
C SER A 445 14.63 14.35 15.12
N GLY A 446 13.73 14.78 14.23
CA GLY A 446 13.80 14.55 12.77
C GLY A 446 13.16 13.24 12.31
N ASP A 447 12.59 12.44 13.21
CA ASP A 447 11.87 11.20 12.87
C ASP A 447 10.43 11.50 12.45
N LEU A 448 9.89 10.73 11.49
CA LEU A 448 8.46 10.77 11.16
C LEU A 448 7.69 9.89 12.14
N TYR A 449 6.59 10.39 12.69
CA TYR A 449 5.63 9.63 13.47
C TYR A 449 4.38 9.38 12.61
N VAL A 450 3.79 8.19 12.75
CA VAL A 450 2.58 7.74 12.05
C VAL A 450 1.62 7.19 13.11
N LEU A 451 0.37 7.65 13.09
CA LEU A 451 -0.71 7.13 13.92
C LEU A 451 -1.56 6.19 13.08
N GLU A 452 -1.68 4.94 13.52
CA GLU A 452 -2.52 3.91 12.89
C GLU A 452 -3.83 3.79 13.69
N TYR A 453 -4.97 4.05 13.03
CA TYR A 453 -6.31 3.91 13.61
C TYR A 453 -6.60 2.45 13.98
N GLY A 454 -6.17 1.52 13.12
CA GLY A 454 -6.31 0.08 13.31
C GLY A 454 -7.70 -0.45 12.94
N SER A 455 -7.72 -1.67 12.40
CA SER A 455 -8.79 -2.33 11.64
C SER A 455 -10.11 -2.67 12.38
N VAL A 456 -10.58 -1.85 13.31
CA VAL A 456 -11.88 -1.98 13.99
C VAL A 456 -12.54 -0.60 14.05
N TRP A 457 -13.54 -0.38 13.20
CA TRP A 457 -14.25 0.89 13.17
C TRP A 457 -15.22 1.02 14.35
N PHE A 458 -15.23 2.20 14.97
CA PHE A 458 -16.05 2.52 16.14
C PHE A 458 -15.73 1.68 17.40
N GLY A 459 -14.51 1.13 17.50
CA GLY A 459 -14.08 0.29 18.63
C GLY A 459 -12.56 0.19 18.77
N ALA A 460 -12.11 -0.47 19.85
CA ALA A 460 -10.70 -0.64 20.12
C ALA A 460 -10.10 -1.72 19.21
N SER A 461 -8.91 -1.46 18.66
CA SER A 461 -8.22 -2.41 17.79
C SER A 461 -6.84 -2.80 18.33
N ALA A 462 -6.53 -4.09 18.29
CA ALA A 462 -5.19 -4.60 18.60
C ALA A 462 -4.13 -4.18 17.55
N SER A 463 -4.54 -3.65 16.39
CA SER A 463 -3.63 -3.08 15.38
C SER A 463 -3.44 -1.56 15.51
N ALA A 464 -4.25 -0.88 16.33
CA ALA A 464 -4.13 0.56 16.60
C ALA A 464 -2.85 0.88 17.37
N LYS A 465 -2.03 1.81 16.86
CA LYS A 465 -0.74 2.15 17.48
C LYS A 465 -0.15 3.46 17.00
N LEU A 466 0.76 4.02 17.81
CA LEU A 466 1.70 5.05 17.37
C LEU A 466 3.02 4.40 16.94
N VAL A 467 3.53 4.76 15.76
CA VAL A 467 4.81 4.28 15.22
C VAL A 467 5.74 5.47 14.97
N ARG A 468 7.04 5.29 15.29
CA ARG A 468 8.11 6.22 14.89
C ARG A 468 9.01 5.56 13.85
N ILE A 469 9.21 6.25 12.73
CA ILE A 469 10.10 5.84 11.63
C ILE A 469 11.43 6.56 11.79
N GLU A 470 12.41 5.84 12.35
CA GLU A 470 13.74 6.36 12.65
C GLU A 470 14.66 6.29 11.44
N TYR A 471 15.44 7.36 11.14
CA TYR A 471 16.43 7.35 10.07
C TYR A 471 17.86 7.07 10.59
N ASN A 472 18.47 6.00 10.08
CA ASN A 472 19.81 5.55 10.40
C ASN A 472 20.83 6.07 9.37
N ALA A 473 21.31 7.29 9.60
CA ALA A 473 22.39 7.93 8.83
C ALA A 473 23.75 7.21 8.95
N GLY A 474 24.01 6.62 10.12
CA GLY A 474 25.28 5.96 10.42
C GLY A 474 25.32 4.49 10.03
N ASN A 475 26.08 3.72 10.80
CA ASN A 475 26.26 2.29 10.65
C ASN A 475 24.95 1.53 10.91
N ARG A 476 24.53 0.67 9.97
CA ARG A 476 23.35 -0.17 10.09
C ARG A 476 23.62 -1.41 10.95
N LYS A 477 22.59 -1.96 11.56
CA LYS A 477 22.67 -3.26 12.24
C LYS A 477 22.70 -4.38 11.19
N PRO A 478 23.45 -5.48 11.39
CA PRO A 478 23.43 -6.62 10.47
C PRO A 478 22.02 -7.20 10.30
N ALA A 479 21.64 -7.48 9.05
CA ALA A 479 20.40 -8.16 8.71
C ALA A 479 20.61 -9.67 8.83
N ILE A 480 20.12 -10.28 9.92
CA ILE A 480 20.40 -11.68 10.26
C ILE A 480 19.44 -12.63 9.55
N ALA A 481 20.01 -13.52 8.74
CA ALA A 481 19.40 -14.80 8.39
C ALA A 481 19.84 -15.85 9.41
N VAL A 482 18.90 -16.68 9.84
CA VAL A 482 19.14 -17.76 10.80
C VAL A 482 18.43 -18.99 10.26
N SER A 483 19.14 -20.09 10.11
CA SER A 483 18.57 -21.37 9.65
C SER A 483 19.31 -22.56 10.24
N ALA A 484 18.74 -23.74 10.03
CA ALA A 484 19.30 -25.03 10.39
C ALA A 484 19.11 -25.98 9.21
N ASP A 485 19.96 -27.00 9.06
CA ASP A 485 19.72 -28.09 8.09
C ASP A 485 18.45 -28.91 8.44
N LYS A 486 18.04 -28.88 9.71
CA LYS A 486 16.87 -29.59 10.25
C LYS A 486 16.18 -28.75 11.33
N SER A 487 14.85 -28.70 11.29
CA SER A 487 14.04 -28.20 12.41
C SER A 487 13.94 -29.20 13.56
N GLY A 488 14.12 -30.50 13.30
CA GLY A 488 14.05 -31.55 14.30
C GLY A 488 14.62 -32.89 13.84
N GLY A 489 14.42 -33.93 14.65
CA GLY A 489 14.87 -35.31 14.41
C GLY A 489 15.08 -36.11 15.70
N THR A 490 15.10 -37.44 15.58
CA THR A 490 15.41 -38.37 16.68
C THR A 490 16.75 -38.07 17.34
N VAL A 491 16.85 -38.31 18.66
CA VAL A 491 18.11 -38.16 19.41
C VAL A 491 19.04 -39.37 19.26
N PRO A 492 20.37 -39.20 19.13
CA PRO A 492 21.12 -37.94 19.17
C PRO A 492 21.07 -37.17 17.84
N LEU A 493 20.42 -36.00 17.87
CA LEU A 493 20.14 -35.19 16.69
C LEU A 493 21.36 -34.31 16.35
N LYS A 494 21.97 -34.55 15.18
CA LYS A 494 23.02 -33.68 14.62
C LYS A 494 22.38 -32.60 13.73
N VAL A 495 22.65 -31.33 14.04
CA VAL A 495 22.17 -30.15 13.31
C VAL A 495 23.34 -29.26 12.92
N ALA A 496 23.37 -28.80 11.68
CA ALA A 496 24.22 -27.72 11.21
C ALA A 496 23.43 -26.40 11.25
N LEU A 497 23.79 -25.52 12.20
CA LEU A 497 23.27 -24.16 12.24
C LEU A 497 23.95 -23.30 11.17
N SER A 498 23.19 -22.39 10.55
CA SER A 498 23.68 -21.55 9.45
C SER A 498 23.25 -20.10 9.62
N SER A 499 24.20 -19.21 9.36
CA SER A 499 23.99 -17.77 9.22
C SER A 499 23.91 -17.32 7.75
N ALA A 500 23.91 -18.26 6.79
CA ALA A 500 23.94 -17.95 5.37
C ALA A 500 22.75 -17.08 4.94
N GLY A 501 23.02 -16.03 4.17
CA GLY A 501 22.05 -14.97 3.86
C GLY A 501 22.06 -13.80 4.86
N THR A 502 22.77 -13.91 5.98
CA THR A 502 23.10 -12.74 6.82
C THR A 502 23.93 -11.77 6.01
N LYS A 503 23.53 -10.50 6.01
CA LYS A 503 24.23 -9.44 5.31
C LYS A 503 24.48 -8.27 6.25
N ASP A 504 25.69 -7.75 6.20
CA ASP A 504 25.87 -6.35 6.55
C ASP A 504 25.44 -5.48 5.37
N ALA A 505 24.81 -4.35 5.64
CA ALA A 505 24.29 -3.47 4.59
C ALA A 505 25.29 -2.37 4.21
N ASP A 506 26.29 -2.09 5.05
CA ASP A 506 27.39 -1.16 4.79
C ASP A 506 28.66 -1.88 4.26
N GLY A 507 28.70 -3.22 4.33
CA GLY A 507 29.73 -4.10 3.75
C GLY A 507 30.75 -4.64 4.75
N ASP A 508 30.52 -4.46 6.05
CA ASP A 508 31.48 -4.77 7.11
C ASP A 508 31.73 -6.27 7.37
N LEU A 509 32.92 -6.61 7.90
CA LEU A 509 33.27 -7.97 8.33
C LEU A 509 32.64 -8.32 9.69
N LEU A 510 31.71 -9.28 9.67
CA LEU A 510 30.86 -9.60 10.82
C LEU A 510 31.46 -10.61 11.82
N LYS A 511 31.18 -10.39 13.11
CA LYS A 511 31.44 -11.32 14.21
C LYS A 511 30.15 -12.04 14.60
N TYR A 512 30.22 -13.36 14.75
CA TYR A 512 29.07 -14.22 15.01
C TYR A 512 29.11 -14.77 16.44
N ARG A 513 27.93 -14.93 17.06
CA ARG A 513 27.77 -15.61 18.34
C ARG A 513 26.44 -16.35 18.38
N TRP A 514 26.50 -17.68 18.47
CA TRP A 514 25.33 -18.50 18.72
C TRP A 514 25.20 -18.82 20.22
N LYS A 515 23.96 -18.80 20.71
CA LYS A 515 23.56 -19.35 22.00
C LYS A 515 22.41 -20.33 21.77
N VAL A 516 22.61 -21.60 22.12
CA VAL A 516 21.55 -22.63 22.07
C VAL A 516 21.06 -22.89 23.49
N ASN A 517 19.88 -22.36 23.84
CA ASN A 517 19.23 -22.65 25.11
C ASN A 517 18.79 -24.12 25.13
N THR A 518 19.09 -24.83 26.21
CA THR A 518 18.75 -26.26 26.40
C THR A 518 17.67 -26.44 27.47
N PRO A 519 16.67 -27.31 27.29
CA PRO A 519 15.67 -27.62 28.32
C PRO A 519 16.33 -28.03 29.65
N GLY A 520 16.08 -27.24 30.71
CA GLY A 520 16.57 -27.53 32.07
C GLY A 520 18.10 -27.62 32.22
N GLY A 521 18.89 -26.96 31.35
CA GLY A 521 20.34 -27.12 31.31
C GLY A 521 21.12 -25.86 30.93
N VAL A 522 22.45 -25.98 30.92
CA VAL A 522 23.39 -24.90 30.56
C VAL A 522 23.38 -24.68 29.04
N PRO A 523 23.20 -23.43 28.56
CA PRO A 523 23.16 -23.14 27.13
C PRO A 523 24.51 -23.38 26.45
N LEU A 524 24.48 -23.94 25.24
CA LEU A 524 25.68 -24.11 24.41
C LEU A 524 26.04 -22.77 23.74
N LEU A 525 27.34 -22.47 23.61
CA LEU A 525 27.85 -21.21 23.06
C LEU A 525 28.86 -21.47 21.95
N PHE A 526 28.75 -20.73 20.84
CA PHE A 526 29.67 -20.83 19.70
C PHE A 526 29.97 -19.44 19.12
N THR A 527 31.16 -19.27 18.53
CA THR A 527 31.64 -18.02 17.90
C THR A 527 31.85 -18.13 16.39
N THR A 528 31.68 -19.33 15.82
CA THR A 528 31.71 -19.54 14.37
C THR A 528 30.39 -19.12 13.73
N ALA A 529 30.43 -18.77 12.44
CA ALA A 529 29.23 -18.39 11.68
C ALA A 529 28.21 -19.54 11.56
N ASN A 530 28.70 -20.75 11.28
CA ASN A 530 27.88 -21.94 11.01
C ASN A 530 28.32 -23.13 11.90
N PRO A 531 27.93 -23.20 13.19
CA PRO A 531 28.34 -24.28 14.08
C PRO A 531 27.50 -25.56 13.88
N ALA A 532 28.16 -26.72 13.91
CA ALA A 532 27.49 -28.01 14.03
C ALA A 532 27.27 -28.34 15.51
N ILE A 533 26.07 -28.80 15.87
CA ILE A 533 25.67 -29.16 17.24
C ILE A 533 25.12 -30.58 17.28
N THR A 534 25.15 -31.23 18.45
CA THR A 534 24.53 -32.53 18.69
C THR A 534 23.65 -32.47 19.94
N LEU A 535 22.37 -32.78 19.78
CA LEU A 535 21.36 -32.71 20.84
C LEU A 535 20.99 -34.12 21.29
N THR A 536 21.37 -34.49 22.51
CA THR A 536 21.28 -35.88 23.02
C THR A 536 20.06 -36.15 23.91
N LYS A 537 19.30 -35.11 24.28
CA LYS A 537 18.08 -35.23 25.08
C LYS A 537 16.88 -34.71 24.27
N PRO A 538 15.71 -35.36 24.34
CA PRO A 538 14.50 -34.83 23.74
C PRO A 538 14.10 -33.48 24.36
N GLY A 539 13.57 -32.58 23.53
CA GLY A 539 13.00 -31.29 23.96
C GLY A 539 13.15 -30.18 22.93
N VAL A 540 12.60 -29.00 23.25
CA VAL A 540 12.67 -27.80 22.40
C VAL A 540 13.87 -26.95 22.79
N TYR A 541 14.81 -26.81 21.86
CA TYR A 541 16.00 -25.98 21.99
C TYR A 541 15.79 -24.66 21.25
N THR A 542 16.30 -23.54 21.77
CA THR A 542 16.24 -22.24 21.08
C THR A 542 17.64 -21.82 20.67
N ALA A 543 17.92 -21.82 19.36
CA ALA A 543 19.18 -21.35 18.82
C ALA A 543 19.07 -19.87 18.43
N SER A 544 19.68 -19.01 19.23
CA SER A 544 19.78 -17.57 18.99
C SER A 544 21.12 -17.21 18.37
N LEU A 545 21.08 -16.64 17.16
CA LEU A 545 22.22 -16.04 16.49
C LEU A 545 22.25 -14.54 16.76
N THR A 546 23.29 -14.08 17.47
CA THR A 546 23.67 -12.67 17.56
C THR A 546 24.81 -12.39 16.58
N VAL A 547 24.69 -11.32 15.80
CA VAL A 547 25.75 -10.87 14.88
C VAL A 547 26.09 -9.42 15.16
N THR A 548 27.38 -9.10 15.13
CA THR A 548 27.93 -7.79 15.50
C THR A 548 28.97 -7.35 14.47
N ASP A 549 28.89 -6.11 14.01
CA ASP A 549 29.87 -5.51 13.09
C ASP A 549 31.12 -4.96 13.85
N PRO A 550 32.19 -4.55 13.14
CA PRO A 550 33.37 -3.92 13.72
C PRO A 550 33.12 -2.59 14.44
N LYS A 551 32.06 -1.85 14.09
CA LYS A 551 31.68 -0.57 14.71
C LYS A 551 30.79 -0.76 15.96
N GLY A 552 30.43 -2.00 16.25
CA GLY A 552 29.77 -2.44 17.48
C GLY A 552 28.26 -2.53 17.42
N ALA A 553 27.61 -2.25 16.28
CA ALA A 553 26.16 -2.46 16.20
C ALA A 553 25.86 -3.96 16.07
N SER A 554 24.77 -4.39 16.71
CA SER A 554 24.40 -5.80 16.77
C SER A 554 22.90 -6.02 16.62
N ASN A 555 22.58 -7.23 16.17
CA ASN A 555 21.23 -7.73 16.05
C ASN A 555 21.18 -9.17 16.58
N THR A 556 19.99 -9.70 16.87
CA THR A 556 19.80 -11.10 17.29
C THR A 556 18.53 -11.67 16.65
N LYS A 557 18.62 -12.88 16.09
CA LYS A 557 17.46 -13.64 15.60
C LYS A 557 17.52 -15.07 16.13
N SER A 558 16.37 -15.68 16.39
CA SER A 558 16.26 -17.03 16.97
C SER A 558 15.45 -17.97 16.09
N LEU A 559 15.77 -19.27 16.17
CA LEU A 559 14.92 -20.36 15.70
C LEU A 559 14.76 -21.43 16.80
N ALA A 560 13.75 -22.28 16.66
CA ALA A 560 13.55 -23.46 17.50
C ALA A 560 14.10 -24.71 16.80
N ILE A 561 14.63 -25.65 17.59
CA ILE A 561 15.00 -27.01 17.16
C ILE A 561 14.31 -28.01 18.08
N ILE A 562 13.67 -29.01 17.50
CA ILE A 562 12.85 -29.99 18.20
C ILE A 562 13.59 -31.33 18.19
N ALA A 563 14.29 -31.65 19.27
CA ALA A 563 14.99 -32.92 19.40
C ALA A 563 14.03 -34.00 19.94
N GLY A 564 14.04 -35.19 19.35
CA GLY A 564 13.17 -36.31 19.75
C GLY A 564 11.79 -36.31 19.06
N ASN A 565 11.67 -35.64 17.92
CA ASN A 565 10.59 -35.78 16.93
C ASN A 565 11.18 -35.37 15.57
N ALA A 566 11.04 -36.15 14.50
CA ALA A 566 11.42 -35.72 13.16
C ALA A 566 10.46 -34.67 12.57
N ALA A 567 10.92 -34.01 11.51
CA ALA A 567 10.03 -33.23 10.65
C ALA A 567 9.63 -34.15 9.49
N PRO A 568 8.33 -34.30 9.19
CA PRO A 568 7.88 -35.21 8.14
C PRO A 568 8.42 -34.81 6.77
N SER A 569 8.63 -35.80 5.90
CA SER A 569 8.97 -35.60 4.49
C SER A 569 7.70 -35.65 3.65
N VAL A 570 7.30 -34.50 3.11
CA VAL A 570 6.17 -34.36 2.19
C VAL A 570 6.71 -34.04 0.80
N ASN A 571 6.27 -34.78 -0.22
CA ASN A 571 6.59 -34.52 -1.62
C ASN A 571 5.34 -34.63 -2.51
N ILE A 572 5.26 -33.81 -3.55
CA ILE A 572 4.26 -33.92 -4.62
C ILE A 572 4.95 -34.49 -5.86
N GLU A 573 4.34 -35.52 -6.44
CA GLU A 573 4.72 -36.09 -7.73
C GLU A 573 3.62 -35.78 -8.74
N LEU A 574 4.01 -35.37 -9.95
CA LEU A 574 3.10 -35.09 -11.05
C LEU A 574 3.36 -36.05 -12.21
N ASN A 575 2.28 -36.64 -12.73
CA ASN A 575 2.30 -37.38 -13.99
C ASN A 575 1.92 -36.42 -15.12
N GLY A 576 2.91 -35.67 -15.60
CA GLY A 576 2.75 -34.57 -16.55
C GLY A 576 3.90 -33.59 -16.46
N ASN A 577 3.69 -32.36 -16.93
CA ASN A 577 4.69 -31.30 -16.88
C ASN A 577 4.72 -30.62 -15.49
N ALA A 578 5.89 -30.51 -14.88
CA ALA A 578 6.11 -29.90 -13.57
C ALA A 578 6.58 -28.42 -13.63
N THR A 579 6.26 -27.72 -14.71
CA THR A 579 6.50 -26.28 -14.91
C THR A 579 5.29 -25.54 -15.49
N PHE A 580 4.52 -26.18 -16.38
CA PHE A 580 3.38 -25.60 -17.09
C PHE A 580 2.09 -26.39 -16.84
N PHE A 581 0.95 -25.70 -16.79
CA PHE A 581 -0.38 -26.34 -16.88
C PHE A 581 -0.95 -26.18 -18.30
N PHE A 582 -1.84 -27.08 -18.70
CA PHE A 582 -2.49 -27.02 -20.01
C PHE A 582 -4.01 -26.93 -19.82
N ASN A 583 -4.62 -25.88 -20.35
CA ASN A 583 -6.01 -25.54 -20.01
C ASN A 583 -6.98 -26.66 -20.42
N ASN A 584 -7.83 -27.08 -19.49
CA ASN A 584 -8.76 -28.22 -19.61
C ASN A 584 -8.11 -29.60 -19.86
N LYS A 585 -6.78 -29.74 -19.73
CA LYS A 585 -6.12 -31.07 -19.74
C LYS A 585 -6.12 -31.69 -18.32
N PRO A 586 -6.15 -33.03 -18.21
CA PRO A 586 -5.98 -33.73 -16.93
C PRO A 586 -4.51 -33.75 -16.49
N LEU A 587 -4.26 -33.39 -15.24
CA LEU A 587 -2.98 -33.53 -14.54
C LEU A 587 -3.09 -34.65 -13.50
N GLY A 588 -2.33 -35.73 -13.67
CA GLY A 588 -2.21 -36.77 -12.65
C GLY A 588 -1.28 -36.34 -11.53
N TYR A 589 -1.60 -36.68 -10.28
CA TYR A 589 -0.75 -36.36 -9.12
C TYR A 589 -0.81 -37.44 -8.03
N SER A 590 0.26 -37.55 -7.26
CA SER A 590 0.34 -38.30 -6.01
C SER A 590 1.16 -37.53 -4.99
N VAL A 591 0.76 -37.62 -3.71
CA VAL A 591 1.53 -37.09 -2.59
C VAL A 591 2.19 -38.25 -1.85
N LEU A 592 3.48 -38.09 -1.56
CA LEU A 592 4.22 -38.98 -0.68
C LEU A 592 4.40 -38.29 0.67
N VAL A 593 4.00 -38.97 1.75
CA VAL A 593 4.29 -38.55 3.13
C VAL A 593 5.01 -39.70 3.83
N ASN A 594 6.19 -39.41 4.36
CA ASN A 594 6.99 -40.31 5.18
C ASN A 594 7.49 -39.55 6.41
N ASP A 595 7.37 -40.14 7.57
CA ASP A 595 7.82 -39.62 8.86
C ASP A 595 8.59 -40.71 9.61
N GLN A 596 9.51 -40.33 10.51
CA GLN A 596 10.33 -41.31 11.24
C GLN A 596 9.59 -41.89 12.47
N GLU A 597 8.62 -41.16 13.02
CA GLU A 597 7.84 -41.54 14.19
C GLU A 597 6.45 -42.06 13.80
N ASP A 598 5.75 -41.42 12.85
CA ASP A 598 4.40 -41.79 12.41
C ASP A 598 4.36 -42.75 11.21
N GLY A 599 5.51 -43.04 10.59
CA GLY A 599 5.66 -44.03 9.51
C GLY A 599 5.39 -43.47 8.11
N SER A 600 4.43 -44.01 7.35
CA SER A 600 4.16 -43.45 6.01
C SER A 600 2.74 -43.66 5.51
N LEU A 601 2.36 -42.81 4.55
CA LEU A 601 1.12 -42.92 3.79
C LEU A 601 1.09 -44.21 2.95
N ALA A 602 2.25 -44.65 2.44
CA ALA A 602 2.37 -45.89 1.67
C ALA A 602 2.23 -47.16 2.55
N ALA A 603 2.58 -47.07 3.84
CA ALA A 603 2.36 -48.13 4.82
C ALA A 603 0.96 -48.08 5.46
N GLY A 604 0.21 -47.00 5.25
CA GLY A 604 -1.12 -46.78 5.85
C GLY A 604 -1.10 -46.44 7.36
N THR A 605 0.08 -46.17 7.95
CA THR A 605 0.17 -45.70 9.34
C THR A 605 -0.15 -44.21 9.45
N ILE A 606 0.24 -43.44 8.42
CA ILE A 606 -0.29 -42.10 8.17
C ILE A 606 -1.56 -42.26 7.33
N SER A 607 -2.69 -41.76 7.83
CA SER A 607 -3.98 -41.87 7.14
C SER A 607 -4.17 -40.73 6.14
N ALA A 608 -4.86 -41.01 5.03
CA ALA A 608 -5.00 -40.08 3.91
C ALA A 608 -5.80 -38.80 4.25
N ASP A 609 -6.67 -38.84 5.27
CA ASP A 609 -7.42 -37.70 5.80
C ASP A 609 -6.55 -36.75 6.66
N GLN A 610 -5.35 -37.18 7.06
CA GLN A 610 -4.40 -36.37 7.81
C GLN A 610 -3.51 -35.48 6.90
N VAL A 611 -3.58 -35.68 5.58
CA VAL A 611 -2.74 -34.98 4.59
C VAL A 611 -3.59 -33.95 3.84
N ALA A 612 -3.33 -32.65 4.08
CA ALA A 612 -4.06 -31.58 3.39
C ALA A 612 -3.45 -31.27 2.02
N ILE A 613 -4.30 -31.22 0.98
CA ILE A 613 -3.88 -30.99 -0.41
C ILE A 613 -4.83 -30.00 -1.10
N SER A 614 -4.28 -29.00 -1.80
CA SER A 614 -5.04 -28.12 -2.68
C SER A 614 -4.35 -27.88 -4.03
N MET A 615 -5.16 -27.48 -5.01
CA MET A 615 -4.72 -26.94 -6.30
C MET A 615 -5.55 -25.70 -6.57
N ASP A 616 -4.91 -24.54 -6.48
CA ASP A 616 -5.55 -23.23 -6.49
C ASP A 616 -4.98 -22.36 -7.62
N TYR A 617 -5.86 -21.71 -8.39
CA TYR A 617 -5.47 -20.74 -9.41
C TYR A 617 -5.35 -19.35 -8.79
N ALA A 618 -4.32 -18.60 -9.17
CA ALA A 618 -4.28 -17.14 -9.01
C ALA A 618 -3.95 -16.49 -10.36
N SER A 619 -4.42 -15.26 -10.56
CA SER A 619 -4.30 -14.56 -11.83
C SER A 619 -2.87 -14.05 -12.13
N GLU A 620 -2.69 -13.46 -13.32
CA GLU A 620 -1.38 -13.01 -13.81
C GLU A 620 -0.75 -11.95 -12.87
N GLY A 621 0.55 -12.04 -12.64
CA GLY A 621 1.29 -11.07 -11.82
C GLY A 621 1.21 -11.27 -10.30
N PHE A 622 0.47 -12.27 -9.81
CA PHE A 622 0.46 -12.59 -8.38
C PHE A 622 1.84 -13.06 -7.87
N ASP A 623 2.36 -12.44 -6.81
CA ASP A 623 3.59 -12.88 -6.14
C ASP A 623 3.33 -14.05 -5.16
N TYR A 624 3.83 -15.23 -5.52
CA TYR A 624 3.76 -16.49 -4.78
C TYR A 624 4.84 -16.66 -3.69
N ALA A 625 5.83 -15.77 -3.58
CA ALA A 625 6.95 -15.94 -2.65
C ALA A 625 6.49 -16.06 -1.18
N GLU A 626 5.45 -15.32 -0.79
CA GLU A 626 4.84 -15.35 0.55
C GLU A 626 4.12 -16.69 0.87
N ILE A 627 3.70 -17.43 -0.16
CA ILE A 627 3.13 -18.77 -0.02
C ILE A 627 4.27 -19.81 0.08
N ILE A 628 5.32 -19.66 -0.72
CA ILE A 628 6.47 -20.57 -0.77
C ILE A 628 7.37 -20.47 0.48
N GLN A 629 7.43 -19.31 1.13
CA GLN A 629 8.27 -19.08 2.32
C GLN A 629 7.54 -19.32 3.66
N GLY A 630 6.21 -19.48 3.64
CA GLY A 630 5.39 -19.46 4.84
C GLY A 630 4.94 -20.84 5.31
N GLN A 631 5.71 -21.47 6.21
CA GLN A 631 5.30 -22.67 6.95
C GLN A 631 3.95 -22.42 7.65
N ARG A 632 2.86 -22.96 7.09
CA ARG A 632 1.47 -22.78 7.57
C ARG A 632 0.87 -24.13 7.97
N SER A 633 0.11 -24.14 9.07
CA SER A 633 -0.56 -25.31 9.65
C SER A 633 -1.47 -26.08 8.68
N VAL A 634 -1.65 -27.37 8.95
CA VAL A 634 -2.49 -28.32 8.20
C VAL A 634 -3.94 -28.24 8.71
N ASP A 635 -4.57 -27.09 8.54
CA ASP A 635 -5.96 -26.83 8.92
C ASP A 635 -6.84 -26.51 7.70
N ALA A 636 -8.16 -26.32 7.90
CA ALA A 636 -9.11 -26.07 6.82
C ALA A 636 -8.83 -24.81 5.96
N ASN A 637 -7.98 -23.89 6.43
CA ASN A 637 -7.53 -22.71 5.69
C ASN A 637 -6.33 -22.99 4.75
N THR A 638 -5.71 -24.17 4.84
CA THR A 638 -4.60 -24.62 3.98
C THR A 638 -4.95 -24.46 2.50
N ARG A 639 -6.16 -24.88 2.13
CA ARG A 639 -6.74 -24.85 0.77
C ARG A 639 -7.14 -23.46 0.26
N PHE A 640 -6.79 -22.41 1.01
CA PHE A 640 -7.09 -21.01 0.68
C PHE A 640 -5.88 -20.09 0.88
N ALA A 641 -4.66 -20.64 0.81
CA ALA A 641 -3.42 -19.87 0.93
C ALA A 641 -3.36 -18.72 -0.10
N VAL A 642 -3.83 -18.95 -1.33
CA VAL A 642 -3.98 -17.93 -2.38
C VAL A 642 -5.00 -16.87 -2.00
N ALA A 643 -6.25 -17.27 -1.69
CA ALA A 643 -7.33 -16.34 -1.31
C ALA A 643 -6.95 -15.45 -0.11
N ARG A 644 -6.32 -16.01 0.93
CA ARG A 644 -5.88 -15.25 2.09
C ARG A 644 -4.73 -14.28 1.76
N ALA A 645 -3.82 -14.65 0.86
CA ALA A 645 -2.74 -13.76 0.42
C ALA A 645 -3.24 -12.67 -0.55
N LEU A 646 -4.28 -12.93 -1.35
CA LEU A 646 -5.02 -11.90 -2.09
C LEU A 646 -5.68 -10.91 -1.13
N MET A 647 -6.43 -11.40 -0.13
CA MET A 647 -7.09 -10.55 0.87
C MET A 647 -6.10 -9.77 1.75
N ALA A 648 -4.91 -10.30 2.02
CA ALA A 648 -3.84 -9.60 2.75
C ALA A 648 -3.06 -8.57 1.89
N LYS A 649 -3.29 -8.57 0.57
CA LYS A 649 -2.82 -7.55 -0.38
C LYS A 649 -3.95 -6.56 -0.75
N SER A 650 -5.14 -6.70 -0.18
CA SER A 650 -6.33 -5.88 -0.41
C SER A 650 -6.82 -5.24 0.89
N ASP A 651 -7.68 -4.22 0.81
CA ASP A 651 -8.24 -3.52 1.98
C ASP A 651 -9.46 -4.19 2.62
N CYS A 652 -9.87 -5.39 2.17
CA CYS A 652 -11.09 -6.06 2.63
C CYS A 652 -11.22 -6.21 4.15
N LYS A 653 -10.09 -6.35 4.87
CA LYS A 653 -10.05 -6.49 6.34
C LYS A 653 -10.25 -5.18 7.12
N ASN A 654 -10.22 -4.03 6.44
CA ASN A 654 -10.61 -2.73 7.01
C ASN A 654 -12.11 -2.73 7.33
N CYS A 655 -12.93 -3.24 6.41
CA CYS A 655 -14.39 -3.29 6.53
C CYS A 655 -14.95 -4.61 7.09
N HIS A 656 -14.26 -5.74 6.92
CA HIS A 656 -14.77 -7.07 7.29
C HIS A 656 -13.80 -7.83 8.21
N LEU A 657 -14.32 -8.36 9.31
CA LEU A 657 -13.60 -9.29 10.18
C LEU A 657 -14.11 -10.72 9.95
N ASP A 658 -13.31 -11.71 10.37
CA ASP A 658 -13.57 -13.11 10.03
C ASP A 658 -14.86 -13.63 10.70
N ASP A 659 -15.00 -13.42 12.01
CA ASP A 659 -16.15 -13.85 12.83
C ASP A 659 -16.91 -12.72 13.56
N ALA A 660 -16.55 -11.45 13.33
CA ALA A 660 -17.13 -10.29 14.02
C ALA A 660 -17.67 -9.24 13.05
N LYS A 661 -18.72 -8.50 13.45
CA LYS A 661 -19.22 -7.35 12.71
C LYS A 661 -18.25 -6.16 12.88
N ASN A 662 -18.02 -5.42 11.81
CA ASN A 662 -17.26 -4.16 11.76
C ASN A 662 -18.14 -3.12 11.00
N ILE A 663 -17.58 -2.26 10.15
CA ILE A 663 -18.37 -1.50 9.15
C ILE A 663 -19.19 -2.44 8.25
N GLY A 664 -18.61 -3.59 7.87
CA GLY A 664 -19.27 -4.66 7.14
C GLY A 664 -19.81 -5.79 8.04
N PRO A 665 -20.61 -6.72 7.48
CA PRO A 665 -20.87 -8.03 8.09
C PRO A 665 -19.58 -8.85 8.21
N SER A 666 -19.53 -9.82 9.12
CA SER A 666 -18.41 -10.76 9.17
C SER A 666 -18.36 -11.66 7.91
N PHE A 667 -17.19 -12.18 7.56
CA PHE A 667 -17.09 -13.19 6.50
C PHE A 667 -17.92 -14.44 6.83
N THR A 668 -17.93 -14.84 8.11
CA THR A 668 -18.78 -15.90 8.64
C THR A 668 -20.29 -15.62 8.48
N ASP A 669 -20.76 -14.37 8.55
CA ASP A 669 -22.17 -14.02 8.32
C ASP A 669 -22.54 -13.98 6.84
N ILE A 670 -21.61 -13.54 5.97
CA ILE A 670 -21.75 -13.68 4.50
C ILE A 670 -21.90 -15.17 4.15
N ALA A 671 -21.02 -16.02 4.69
CA ALA A 671 -21.06 -17.47 4.48
C ALA A 671 -22.39 -18.09 4.92
N LYS A 672 -22.89 -17.75 6.12
CA LYS A 672 -24.20 -18.21 6.62
C LYS A 672 -25.35 -17.77 5.70
N LYS A 673 -25.37 -16.50 5.27
CA LYS A 673 -26.47 -15.91 4.49
C LYS A 673 -26.61 -16.53 3.10
N TYR A 674 -25.50 -16.88 2.47
CA TYR A 674 -25.45 -17.40 1.10
C TYR A 674 -25.22 -18.93 1.05
N LYS A 675 -25.40 -19.64 2.17
CA LYS A 675 -25.14 -21.08 2.26
C LYS A 675 -26.15 -21.88 1.43
N GLY A 676 -25.66 -22.51 0.36
CA GLY A 676 -26.47 -23.33 -0.55
C GLY A 676 -27.18 -22.56 -1.67
N ASP A 677 -26.79 -21.31 -1.94
CA ASP A 677 -27.22 -20.56 -3.12
C ASP A 677 -26.17 -20.68 -4.24
N ASP A 678 -26.47 -21.47 -5.27
CA ASP A 678 -25.59 -21.68 -6.43
C ASP A 678 -25.31 -20.40 -7.23
N LYS A 679 -26.12 -19.34 -7.07
CA LYS A 679 -25.92 -18.03 -7.73
C LYS A 679 -25.07 -17.08 -6.90
N ALA A 680 -24.89 -17.36 -5.61
CA ALA A 680 -24.12 -16.51 -4.70
C ALA A 680 -22.67 -16.27 -5.15
N PRO A 681 -21.91 -17.24 -5.69
CA PRO A 681 -20.52 -17.00 -6.11
C PRO A 681 -20.40 -15.89 -7.15
N ALA A 682 -21.20 -15.94 -8.23
CA ALA A 682 -21.19 -14.92 -9.28
C ALA A 682 -21.70 -13.56 -8.77
N HIS A 683 -22.76 -13.57 -7.94
CA HIS A 683 -23.28 -12.35 -7.32
C HIS A 683 -22.24 -11.67 -6.42
N LEU A 684 -21.55 -12.44 -5.58
CA LEU A 684 -20.54 -11.92 -4.65
C LEU A 684 -19.26 -11.48 -5.37
N VAL A 685 -18.86 -12.12 -6.48
CA VAL A 685 -17.75 -11.64 -7.32
C VAL A 685 -18.07 -10.27 -7.91
N SER A 686 -19.27 -10.10 -8.48
CA SER A 686 -19.75 -8.79 -8.93
C SER A 686 -19.76 -7.77 -7.78
N LYS A 687 -20.18 -8.14 -6.57
CA LYS A 687 -20.17 -7.26 -5.39
C LYS A 687 -18.78 -6.92 -4.87
N VAL A 688 -17.78 -7.78 -4.97
CA VAL A 688 -16.38 -7.43 -4.64
C VAL A 688 -15.87 -6.39 -5.64
N ARG A 689 -16.02 -6.67 -6.94
CA ARG A 689 -15.42 -5.85 -8.00
C ARG A 689 -16.12 -4.49 -8.19
N ALA A 690 -17.45 -4.44 -8.10
CA ALA A 690 -18.26 -3.23 -8.30
C ALA A 690 -18.82 -2.63 -6.99
N GLY A 691 -18.59 -3.24 -5.83
CA GLY A 691 -19.06 -2.74 -4.53
C GLY A 691 -20.59 -2.71 -4.37
N GLY A 692 -21.07 -1.75 -3.58
CA GLY A 692 -22.49 -1.34 -3.53
C GLY A 692 -23.15 -1.39 -2.16
N MET A 693 -24.47 -1.19 -2.14
CA MET A 693 -25.27 -0.91 -0.93
C MET A 693 -26.47 -1.88 -0.80
N GLY A 694 -27.20 -1.82 0.32
CA GLY A 694 -28.59 -2.28 0.45
C GLY A 694 -28.80 -3.76 0.81
N VAL A 695 -27.79 -4.62 0.64
CA VAL A 695 -27.88 -6.06 0.95
C VAL A 695 -27.98 -6.34 2.47
N TRP A 696 -27.52 -5.41 3.31
CA TRP A 696 -27.51 -5.51 4.77
C TRP A 696 -28.13 -4.24 5.37
N GLN A 697 -29.03 -4.38 6.34
CA GLN A 697 -30.09 -3.37 6.61
C GLN A 697 -29.65 -2.03 7.21
N ASN A 698 -28.37 -1.80 7.55
CA ASN A 698 -27.90 -0.59 8.23
C ASN A 698 -26.36 -0.35 8.05
N LEU A 699 -25.82 -0.46 6.83
CA LEU A 699 -24.37 -0.34 6.59
C LEU A 699 -24.01 0.55 5.39
N ILE A 700 -22.79 1.11 5.47
CA ILE A 700 -22.14 1.99 4.50
C ILE A 700 -21.94 1.28 3.15
N SER A 701 -21.78 2.05 2.06
CA SER A 701 -21.38 1.56 0.74
C SER A 701 -20.16 0.63 0.85
N MET A 702 -20.23 -0.58 0.28
CA MET A 702 -19.02 -1.38 0.05
C MET A 702 -18.21 -0.74 -1.10
N PRO A 703 -16.93 -0.39 -0.91
CA PRO A 703 -16.08 0.15 -1.97
C PRO A 703 -15.81 -0.86 -3.08
N ALA A 704 -15.71 -0.37 -4.32
CA ALA A 704 -15.39 -1.22 -5.46
C ALA A 704 -13.90 -1.61 -5.52
N HIS A 705 -13.64 -2.85 -5.88
CA HIS A 705 -12.30 -3.39 -6.14
C HIS A 705 -12.14 -3.77 -7.63
N PRO A 706 -12.23 -2.81 -8.58
CA PRO A 706 -12.31 -3.11 -10.01
C PRO A 706 -11.03 -3.74 -10.59
N SER A 707 -9.89 -3.56 -9.91
CA SER A 707 -8.59 -4.12 -10.26
C SER A 707 -8.37 -5.57 -9.80
N ILE A 708 -9.25 -6.13 -8.96
CA ILE A 708 -9.26 -7.57 -8.70
C ILE A 708 -9.87 -8.24 -9.94
N SER A 709 -9.18 -9.23 -10.49
CA SER A 709 -9.66 -10.04 -11.62
C SER A 709 -10.86 -10.90 -11.21
N ASP A 710 -11.71 -11.31 -12.17
CA ASP A 710 -12.83 -12.21 -11.84
C ASP A 710 -12.32 -13.54 -11.26
N ALA A 711 -11.17 -14.04 -11.71
CA ALA A 711 -10.49 -15.21 -11.13
C ALA A 711 -10.13 -15.02 -9.65
N ASP A 712 -9.43 -13.94 -9.30
CA ASP A 712 -9.00 -13.69 -7.93
C ASP A 712 -10.19 -13.36 -7.01
N ALA A 713 -11.19 -12.64 -7.53
CA ALA A 713 -12.47 -12.42 -6.84
C ALA A 713 -13.21 -13.74 -6.59
N HIS A 714 -13.26 -14.66 -7.57
CA HIS A 714 -13.84 -16.00 -7.39
C HIS A 714 -13.08 -16.79 -6.31
N THR A 715 -11.74 -16.73 -6.30
CA THR A 715 -10.90 -17.38 -5.29
C THR A 715 -11.13 -16.80 -3.89
N ILE A 716 -11.27 -15.48 -3.74
CA ILE A 716 -11.65 -14.81 -2.48
C ILE A 716 -13.06 -15.22 -2.03
N VAL A 717 -14.06 -15.15 -2.92
CA VAL A 717 -15.47 -15.48 -2.61
C VAL A 717 -15.64 -16.95 -2.23
N LYS A 718 -14.93 -17.87 -2.90
CA LYS A 718 -14.89 -19.30 -2.57
C LYS A 718 -14.37 -19.52 -1.15
N TYR A 719 -13.32 -18.81 -0.73
CA TYR A 719 -12.84 -18.85 0.66
C TYR A 719 -13.92 -18.34 1.63
N ILE A 720 -14.46 -17.13 1.39
CA ILE A 720 -15.47 -16.51 2.27
C ILE A 720 -16.67 -17.44 2.47
N LEU A 721 -17.28 -17.97 1.40
CA LEU A 721 -18.43 -18.88 1.49
C LEU A 721 -18.14 -20.17 2.28
N SER A 722 -16.88 -20.61 2.28
CA SER A 722 -16.43 -21.84 2.95
C SER A 722 -15.89 -21.65 4.37
N ILE A 723 -15.81 -20.41 4.89
CA ILE A 723 -15.15 -20.11 6.17
C ILE A 723 -15.84 -20.80 7.38
N THR A 724 -17.08 -21.27 7.20
CA THR A 724 -17.85 -22.03 8.21
C THR A 724 -17.78 -23.55 8.05
N ASP A 725 -16.99 -24.06 7.10
CA ASP A 725 -16.77 -25.50 6.89
C ASP A 725 -15.93 -26.09 8.04
N LYS A 726 -16.53 -27.02 8.81
CA LYS A 726 -15.84 -27.72 9.91
C LYS A 726 -15.01 -28.93 9.44
N THR A 727 -15.14 -29.34 8.18
CA THR A 727 -14.50 -30.52 7.60
C THR A 727 -13.49 -30.12 6.53
N ILE A 728 -12.30 -30.72 6.57
CA ILE A 728 -11.23 -30.46 5.61
C ILE A 728 -11.57 -31.18 4.28
N ASN A 729 -12.35 -30.51 3.42
CA ASN A 729 -12.54 -30.94 2.04
C ASN A 729 -11.32 -30.53 1.21
N THR A 730 -10.25 -31.33 1.32
CA THR A 730 -9.04 -31.29 0.49
C THR A 730 -9.13 -32.28 -0.68
N LEU A 731 -8.18 -32.18 -1.61
CA LEU A 731 -8.01 -33.18 -2.66
C LEU A 731 -7.49 -34.51 -2.08
N PRO A 732 -7.83 -35.67 -2.68
CA PRO A 732 -7.32 -36.97 -2.24
C PRO A 732 -5.81 -37.08 -2.46
N VAL A 733 -5.13 -37.92 -1.67
CA VAL A 733 -3.66 -38.11 -1.73
C VAL A 733 -3.11 -38.64 -3.05
N LYS A 734 -3.97 -39.13 -3.94
CA LYS A 734 -3.67 -39.49 -5.32
C LYS A 734 -4.90 -39.28 -6.18
N GLY A 735 -4.73 -38.76 -7.39
CA GLY A 735 -5.84 -38.58 -8.32
C GLY A 735 -5.45 -37.87 -9.61
N THR A 736 -6.48 -37.33 -10.26
CA THR A 736 -6.37 -36.52 -11.47
C THR A 736 -7.14 -35.23 -11.26
N TYR A 737 -6.53 -34.09 -11.57
CA TYR A 737 -7.16 -32.77 -11.51
C TYR A 737 -7.21 -32.16 -12.91
N VAL A 738 -8.35 -31.63 -13.35
CA VAL A 738 -8.45 -30.95 -14.66
C VAL A 738 -8.08 -29.48 -14.46
N THR A 739 -6.95 -29.03 -15.00
CA THR A 739 -6.48 -27.65 -14.84
C THR A 739 -7.30 -26.70 -15.72
N LYS A 740 -8.47 -26.28 -15.21
CA LYS A 740 -9.38 -25.34 -15.87
C LYS A 740 -9.14 -23.91 -15.39
N THR A 741 -8.86 -23.02 -16.34
CA THR A 741 -8.84 -21.56 -16.16
C THR A 741 -10.23 -21.05 -15.70
N PRO A 742 -10.33 -20.14 -14.72
CA PRO A 742 -11.60 -19.51 -14.34
C PRO A 742 -12.29 -18.81 -15.51
N GLU A 743 -13.61 -18.73 -15.45
CA GLU A 743 -14.39 -18.08 -16.51
C GLU A 743 -14.15 -16.56 -16.50
N GLY A 744 -13.92 -15.97 -17.68
CA GLY A 744 -13.56 -14.55 -17.85
C GLY A 744 -12.06 -14.22 -17.70
N ASP A 745 -11.22 -15.14 -17.22
CA ASP A 745 -9.78 -14.92 -17.09
C ASP A 745 -9.04 -15.18 -18.43
N PRO A 746 -8.01 -14.39 -18.80
CA PRO A 746 -7.23 -14.60 -20.04
C PRO A 746 -6.41 -15.90 -20.05
N GLY A 747 -6.28 -16.59 -18.91
CA GLY A 747 -5.53 -17.83 -18.75
C GLY A 747 -4.09 -17.65 -18.28
N ASN A 748 -3.56 -16.43 -18.33
CA ASN A 748 -2.15 -16.11 -18.06
C ASN A 748 -1.69 -16.32 -16.60
N GLY A 749 -2.58 -16.73 -15.70
CA GLY A 749 -2.30 -17.02 -14.31
C GLY A 749 -1.48 -18.29 -14.09
N THR A 750 -1.63 -18.88 -12.91
CA THR A 750 -0.76 -19.97 -12.44
C THR A 750 -1.48 -20.84 -11.41
N PHE A 751 -1.26 -22.15 -11.47
CA PHE A 751 -1.74 -23.10 -10.47
C PHE A 751 -0.69 -23.32 -9.39
N VAL A 752 -1.09 -23.12 -8.12
CA VAL A 752 -0.34 -23.49 -6.93
C VAL A 752 -0.88 -24.83 -6.43
N ILE A 753 -0.03 -25.86 -6.49
CA ILE A 753 -0.30 -27.19 -5.95
C ILE A 753 0.42 -27.26 -4.60
N ARG A 754 -0.30 -27.48 -3.51
CA ARG A 754 0.27 -27.54 -2.16
C ARG A 754 -0.19 -28.81 -1.45
N ALA A 755 0.73 -29.49 -0.79
CA ALA A 755 0.48 -30.64 0.07
C ALA A 755 1.20 -30.47 1.40
N ALA A 756 0.55 -30.79 2.52
CA ALA A 756 1.14 -30.61 3.85
C ALA A 756 0.66 -31.68 4.85
N TYR A 757 1.52 -32.02 5.81
CA TYR A 757 1.26 -32.98 6.88
C TYR A 757 1.83 -32.47 8.22
N THR A 758 1.12 -32.77 9.31
CA THR A 758 1.53 -32.46 10.68
C THR A 758 1.58 -33.76 11.47
N ASP A 759 2.73 -34.08 12.05
CA ASP A 759 2.95 -35.30 12.83
C ASP A 759 2.12 -35.34 14.13
N HIS A 760 2.15 -36.46 14.85
CA HIS A 760 1.44 -36.67 16.12
C HIS A 760 2.14 -36.00 17.30
N GLY A 761 3.48 -35.90 17.26
CA GLY A 761 4.31 -35.40 18.35
C GLY A 761 4.13 -36.20 19.64
N ASN A 762 4.36 -35.59 20.80
CA ASN A 762 3.91 -36.16 22.07
C ASN A 762 3.65 -35.06 23.14
N LYS A 763 3.34 -35.46 24.37
CA LYS A 763 3.03 -34.53 25.49
C LYS A 763 4.18 -33.58 25.86
N THR A 764 5.42 -33.89 25.49
CA THR A 764 6.63 -33.14 25.87
C THR A 764 7.34 -32.54 24.66
N ILE A 765 7.17 -33.15 23.47
CA ILE A 765 7.79 -32.74 22.21
C ILE A 765 6.70 -32.24 21.26
N PRO A 766 6.72 -30.97 20.82
CA PRO A 766 5.67 -30.41 19.99
C PRO A 766 5.67 -31.04 18.59
N LYS A 767 4.48 -31.02 17.98
CA LYS A 767 4.27 -31.43 16.59
C LYS A 767 5.07 -30.57 15.63
N GLN A 768 5.61 -31.17 14.57
CA GLN A 768 6.15 -30.47 13.40
C GLN A 768 5.19 -30.56 12.22
N THR A 769 5.36 -29.64 11.28
CA THR A 769 4.58 -29.54 10.05
C THR A 769 5.53 -29.33 8.90
N SER A 770 5.35 -30.12 7.86
CA SER A 770 6.10 -30.00 6.61
C SER A 770 5.14 -29.90 5.43
N GLU A 771 5.63 -29.28 4.36
CA GLU A 771 4.85 -29.05 3.16
C GLU A 771 5.71 -29.17 1.90
N SER A 772 5.04 -29.41 0.78
CA SER A 772 5.58 -29.34 -0.57
C SER A 772 4.69 -28.42 -1.39
N THR A 773 5.29 -27.64 -2.28
CA THR A 773 4.56 -26.74 -3.20
C THR A 773 5.16 -26.82 -4.60
N ILE A 774 4.30 -27.04 -5.60
CA ILE A 774 4.65 -26.94 -7.03
C ILE A 774 3.84 -25.78 -7.64
N VAL A 775 4.50 -25.00 -8.49
CA VAL A 775 3.93 -23.83 -9.15
C VAL A 775 3.95 -24.06 -10.66
N LEU A 776 2.77 -24.24 -11.26
CA LEU A 776 2.60 -24.47 -12.70
C LEU A 776 2.12 -23.19 -13.37
N ARG A 777 2.97 -22.58 -14.21
CA ARG A 777 2.69 -21.30 -14.89
C ARG A 777 1.98 -21.50 -16.23
N ASN A 778 1.45 -20.43 -16.82
CA ASN A 778 0.92 -20.49 -18.18
C ASN A 778 2.05 -20.85 -19.19
N PRO A 779 1.78 -21.70 -20.21
CA PRO A 779 2.74 -22.07 -21.25
C PRO A 779 3.21 -20.91 -22.15
N LEU A 780 2.49 -19.79 -22.20
CA LEU A 780 2.87 -18.54 -22.85
C LEU A 780 3.71 -17.69 -21.88
N VAL A 781 4.97 -17.44 -22.23
CA VAL A 781 5.89 -16.57 -21.48
C VAL A 781 6.33 -15.38 -22.34
N SER A 782 6.47 -14.20 -21.74
CA SER A 782 7.05 -13.04 -22.45
C SER A 782 8.52 -13.29 -22.79
N GLY A 783 8.97 -12.79 -23.94
CA GLY A 783 10.41 -12.74 -24.26
C GLY A 783 11.19 -11.94 -23.21
N GLY A 784 10.59 -10.88 -22.66
CA GLY A 784 11.18 -10.03 -21.62
C GLY A 784 11.33 -10.70 -20.25
N ALA A 785 10.69 -11.86 -20.04
CA ALA A 785 10.79 -12.64 -18.79
C ALA A 785 11.95 -13.65 -18.79
N ALA A 786 12.84 -13.60 -19.78
CA ALA A 786 14.00 -14.50 -19.87
C ALA A 786 15.07 -14.18 -18.80
N GLU A 787 15.40 -15.18 -17.98
CA GLU A 787 16.42 -15.12 -16.91
C GLU A 787 17.87 -15.10 -17.44
N ILE A 788 18.03 -15.33 -18.74
CA ILE A 788 19.30 -15.35 -19.46
C ILE A 788 19.11 -14.48 -20.71
N MET A 789 20.01 -13.52 -20.94
CA MET A 789 19.98 -12.67 -22.13
C MET A 789 21.38 -12.18 -22.49
N LYS A 790 21.74 -12.25 -23.77
CA LYS A 790 23.00 -11.72 -24.33
C LYS A 790 22.76 -11.30 -25.78
N GLY A 791 23.25 -10.12 -26.17
CA GLY A 791 23.11 -9.64 -27.55
C GLY A 791 21.66 -9.38 -27.98
N ALA A 792 20.83 -8.89 -27.05
CA ALA A 792 19.46 -8.47 -27.31
C ALA A 792 19.10 -7.25 -26.45
N ILE A 793 18.16 -6.43 -26.93
CA ILE A 793 17.68 -5.20 -26.28
C ILE A 793 16.22 -5.41 -25.84
N VAL A 794 15.90 -5.04 -24.61
CA VAL A 794 14.52 -5.05 -24.09
C VAL A 794 13.87 -3.68 -24.30
N LYS A 795 12.65 -3.66 -24.85
CA LYS A 795 11.87 -2.43 -25.09
C LYS A 795 10.43 -2.59 -24.62
N VAL A 796 10.03 -1.78 -23.63
CA VAL A 796 8.65 -1.71 -23.14
C VAL A 796 7.86 -0.73 -24.00
N ASN A 797 6.64 -1.10 -24.40
CA ASN A 797 5.75 -0.24 -25.19
C ASN A 797 4.76 0.51 -24.28
N GLY A 798 4.79 1.85 -24.30
CA GLY A 798 4.21 2.69 -23.23
C GLY A 798 2.68 2.79 -23.17
N GLN A 799 1.94 2.19 -24.11
CA GLN A 799 0.47 2.19 -24.10
C GLN A 799 -0.10 0.87 -23.56
N ASP A 800 0.52 -0.26 -23.91
CA ASP A 800 -0.01 -1.61 -23.61
C ASP A 800 0.85 -2.39 -22.60
N GLY A 801 1.96 -1.81 -22.12
CA GLY A 801 2.94 -2.48 -21.26
C GLY A 801 3.77 -3.59 -21.93
N ILE A 802 3.48 -3.95 -23.19
CA ILE A 802 4.10 -5.08 -23.91
C ILE A 802 5.62 -4.94 -23.94
N VAL A 803 6.30 -5.98 -23.44
CA VAL A 803 7.76 -6.07 -23.41
C VAL A 803 8.26 -6.85 -24.63
N ASN A 804 9.04 -6.18 -25.47
CA ASN A 804 9.65 -6.72 -26.68
C ASN A 804 11.13 -7.03 -26.43
N VAL A 805 11.63 -8.12 -27.01
CA VAL A 805 13.06 -8.43 -27.10
C VAL A 805 13.51 -8.31 -28.56
N ILE A 806 14.51 -7.47 -28.80
CA ILE A 806 15.07 -7.21 -30.12
C ILE A 806 16.48 -7.81 -30.15
N PRO A 807 16.67 -9.03 -30.72
CA PRO A 807 17.98 -9.68 -30.75
C PRO A 807 18.83 -9.26 -31.94
N ASN A 808 20.15 -9.34 -31.73
CA ASN A 808 21.17 -9.26 -32.77
C ASN A 808 21.58 -10.67 -33.21
N THR A 809 22.33 -10.79 -34.32
CA THR A 809 22.90 -12.08 -34.74
C THR A 809 23.92 -12.63 -33.73
N ASN A 810 23.84 -13.92 -33.45
CA ASN A 810 24.50 -14.66 -32.36
C ASN A 810 24.14 -14.18 -30.94
N GLY A 811 23.09 -13.37 -30.79
CA GLY A 811 22.42 -13.15 -29.52
C GLY A 811 21.61 -14.37 -29.07
N TYR A 812 21.23 -14.42 -27.79
CA TYR A 812 20.33 -15.42 -27.25
C TYR A 812 19.54 -14.92 -26.04
N ILE A 813 18.38 -15.53 -25.82
CA ILE A 813 17.69 -15.54 -24.53
C ILE A 813 17.60 -16.96 -23.98
N GLY A 814 17.26 -17.10 -22.70
CA GLY A 814 16.92 -18.40 -22.13
C GLY A 814 16.15 -18.34 -20.81
N TYR A 815 15.49 -19.45 -20.49
CA TYR A 815 14.66 -19.65 -19.31
C TYR A 815 15.17 -20.88 -18.54
N LYS A 816 15.24 -20.83 -17.22
CA LYS A 816 15.91 -21.87 -16.43
C LYS A 816 14.95 -22.94 -15.93
N LYS A 817 15.46 -24.17 -15.87
CA LYS A 817 14.79 -25.35 -15.29
C LYS A 817 13.35 -25.54 -15.76
N LEU A 818 13.09 -25.27 -17.04
CA LEU A 818 11.80 -25.59 -17.67
C LEU A 818 11.69 -27.10 -17.80
N ASP A 819 10.60 -27.68 -17.30
CA ASP A 819 10.26 -29.06 -17.60
C ASP A 819 9.79 -29.14 -19.06
N LEU A 820 10.46 -29.99 -19.84
CA LEU A 820 10.13 -30.21 -21.26
C LEU A 820 9.26 -31.45 -21.46
N THR A 821 8.95 -32.19 -20.39
CA THR A 821 8.09 -33.38 -20.42
C THR A 821 6.74 -33.06 -21.06
N GLY A 822 6.45 -33.75 -22.17
CA GLY A 822 5.22 -33.57 -22.94
C GLY A 822 5.23 -32.44 -23.98
N ILE A 823 6.23 -31.55 -23.99
CA ILE A 823 6.30 -30.46 -24.99
C ILE A 823 6.62 -31.02 -26.38
N LYS A 824 5.80 -30.67 -27.38
CA LYS A 824 5.94 -31.14 -28.77
C LYS A 824 6.27 -30.02 -29.77
N GLN A 825 5.91 -28.79 -29.45
CA GLN A 825 6.07 -27.63 -30.34
C GLN A 825 6.19 -26.33 -29.53
N VAL A 826 6.94 -25.37 -30.06
CA VAL A 826 7.02 -24.00 -29.55
C VAL A 826 6.49 -23.03 -30.60
N GLU A 827 5.60 -22.14 -30.17
CA GLU A 827 5.11 -20.98 -30.92
C GLU A 827 5.91 -19.74 -30.53
N LEU A 828 6.44 -19.01 -31.51
CA LEU A 828 7.18 -17.75 -31.35
C LEU A 828 6.36 -16.60 -31.94
N ARG A 829 5.86 -15.69 -31.09
CA ARG A 829 5.23 -14.46 -31.57
C ARG A 829 6.31 -13.42 -31.87
N ILE A 830 6.62 -13.29 -33.15
CA ILE A 830 7.65 -12.39 -33.70
C ILE A 830 7.02 -11.42 -34.70
N SER A 831 7.40 -10.15 -34.61
CA SER A 831 7.10 -9.12 -35.61
C SER A 831 8.37 -8.57 -36.28
N THR A 832 8.22 -8.03 -37.49
CA THR A 832 9.28 -7.34 -38.24
C THR A 832 8.81 -5.94 -38.65
N SER A 833 9.71 -4.97 -38.56
CA SER A 833 9.43 -3.55 -38.78
C SER A 833 10.04 -3.07 -40.09
N VAL A 834 9.20 -2.57 -41.00
CA VAL A 834 9.62 -1.98 -42.27
C VAL A 834 10.52 -0.76 -42.03
N ARG A 835 10.31 -0.03 -40.93
CA ARG A 835 11.13 1.12 -40.52
C ARG A 835 12.55 0.72 -40.12
N GLU A 836 12.70 -0.39 -39.42
CA GLU A 836 14.01 -0.87 -38.92
C GLU A 836 14.73 -1.77 -39.94
N LYS A 837 14.11 -2.06 -41.09
CA LYS A 837 14.61 -2.98 -42.13
C LYS A 837 15.08 -4.33 -41.57
N ASN A 838 14.28 -4.91 -40.68
CA ASN A 838 14.62 -6.16 -39.99
C ASN A 838 14.94 -7.31 -40.98
N PRO A 839 16.18 -7.83 -41.02
CA PRO A 839 16.61 -8.81 -42.02
C PRO A 839 16.17 -10.24 -41.72
N GLY A 840 15.37 -10.47 -40.68
CA GLY A 840 14.94 -11.81 -40.27
C GLY A 840 16.12 -12.68 -39.83
N GLY A 841 16.02 -13.98 -40.09
CA GLY A 841 17.05 -14.97 -39.74
C GLY A 841 16.43 -16.24 -39.19
N LYS A 842 17.04 -16.81 -38.16
CA LYS A 842 16.70 -18.11 -37.60
C LYS A 842 16.69 -18.07 -36.08
N VAL A 843 15.77 -18.80 -35.47
CA VAL A 843 15.75 -19.13 -34.05
C VAL A 843 16.06 -20.60 -33.87
N GLU A 844 17.19 -20.91 -33.22
CA GLU A 844 17.56 -22.26 -32.80
C GLU A 844 17.18 -22.48 -31.34
N ILE A 845 16.52 -23.60 -31.02
CA ILE A 845 16.11 -23.99 -29.67
C ILE A 845 17.07 -25.05 -29.15
N ARG A 846 17.81 -24.75 -28.08
CA ARG A 846 18.93 -25.56 -27.57
C ARG A 846 18.85 -25.85 -26.07
N LEU A 847 19.33 -27.02 -25.69
CA LEU A 847 19.38 -27.49 -24.29
C LEU A 847 20.66 -27.06 -23.55
N ASP A 848 20.46 -26.58 -22.34
CA ASP A 848 21.40 -26.33 -21.23
C ASP A 848 22.56 -25.33 -21.49
N SER A 849 22.81 -24.97 -22.74
CA SER A 849 23.78 -23.95 -23.15
C SER A 849 23.44 -23.41 -24.55
N PRO A 850 23.93 -22.21 -24.95
CA PRO A 850 23.68 -21.66 -26.28
C PRO A 850 24.35 -22.47 -27.41
N ASP A 851 25.35 -23.29 -27.10
CA ASP A 851 26.00 -24.21 -28.05
C ASP A 851 25.49 -25.66 -27.93
N GLY A 852 24.60 -25.92 -26.96
CA GLY A 852 24.11 -27.25 -26.59
C GLY A 852 23.15 -27.88 -27.61
N ALA A 853 22.60 -29.04 -27.25
CA ALA A 853 21.87 -29.90 -28.18
C ALA A 853 20.67 -29.19 -28.83
N LEU A 854 20.67 -29.11 -30.17
CA LEU A 854 19.59 -28.51 -30.97
C LEU A 854 18.37 -29.43 -30.96
N ILE A 855 17.27 -28.96 -30.35
CA ILE A 855 16.02 -29.72 -30.21
C ILE A 855 14.86 -29.15 -31.03
N GLY A 856 14.93 -27.91 -31.48
CA GLY A 856 13.93 -27.30 -32.38
C GLY A 856 14.50 -26.10 -33.12
N GLN A 857 13.80 -25.64 -34.15
CA GLN A 857 14.17 -24.42 -34.89
C GLN A 857 12.96 -23.80 -35.60
N ALA A 858 12.99 -22.50 -35.82
CA ALA A 858 12.10 -21.79 -36.74
C ALA A 858 12.89 -20.78 -37.57
N GLU A 859 12.54 -20.65 -38.85
CA GLU A 859 13.02 -19.56 -39.70
C GLU A 859 12.11 -18.33 -39.50
N VAL A 860 12.70 -17.14 -39.57
CA VAL A 860 12.02 -15.84 -39.49
C VAL A 860 12.28 -15.11 -40.81
N PRO A 861 11.25 -14.84 -41.63
CA PRO A 861 11.44 -14.15 -42.91
C PRO A 861 11.99 -12.74 -42.70
N SER A 862 12.72 -12.21 -43.69
CA SER A 862 13.07 -10.79 -43.68
C SER A 862 11.81 -9.93 -43.88
N VAL A 863 11.88 -8.67 -43.48
CA VAL A 863 10.79 -7.72 -43.71
C VAL A 863 10.60 -7.35 -45.19
N GLU A 864 11.59 -7.68 -46.05
CA GLU A 864 11.52 -7.50 -47.50
C GLU A 864 10.87 -8.72 -48.19
N ASP A 865 10.91 -9.92 -47.58
CA ASP A 865 10.23 -11.14 -48.05
C ASP A 865 8.77 -11.25 -47.54
N GLU A 866 8.57 -11.15 -46.22
CA GLU A 866 7.26 -11.29 -45.57
C GLU A 866 7.19 -10.42 -44.28
N PRO A 867 6.66 -9.18 -44.36
CA PRO A 867 6.54 -8.30 -43.20
C PRO A 867 5.51 -8.83 -42.18
N ARG A 868 5.97 -9.14 -40.95
CA ARG A 868 5.15 -9.72 -39.89
C ARG A 868 4.64 -8.65 -38.93
N ALA A 869 3.35 -8.34 -38.99
CA ALA A 869 2.68 -7.51 -37.99
C ALA A 869 2.64 -8.19 -36.60
N ILE A 870 2.46 -7.43 -35.52
CA ILE A 870 2.38 -7.95 -34.14
C ILE A 870 1.29 -9.02 -33.92
N ASN A 871 0.21 -8.93 -34.71
CA ASN A 871 -0.93 -9.85 -34.69
C ASN A 871 -0.81 -11.00 -35.71
N ALA A 872 0.34 -11.14 -36.40
CA ALA A 872 0.56 -12.26 -37.32
C ALA A 872 0.53 -13.61 -36.58
N PRO A 873 0.22 -14.72 -37.28
CA PRO A 873 0.34 -16.07 -36.71
C PRO A 873 1.76 -16.32 -36.17
N PRO A 874 1.90 -16.97 -35.00
CA PRO A 874 3.20 -17.29 -34.44
C PRO A 874 3.95 -18.28 -35.33
N LEU A 875 5.27 -18.13 -35.39
CA LEU A 875 6.16 -19.06 -36.07
C LEU A 875 6.30 -20.32 -35.22
N LYS A 876 6.15 -21.50 -35.84
CA LYS A 876 6.16 -22.79 -35.13
C LYS A 876 7.50 -23.48 -35.29
N ALA A 877 8.06 -23.93 -34.17
CA ALA A 877 9.22 -24.80 -34.09
C ALA A 877 8.79 -26.13 -33.46
N ASP A 878 8.80 -27.22 -34.22
CA ASP A 878 8.65 -28.55 -33.65
C ASP A 878 9.85 -28.86 -32.74
N VAL A 879 9.59 -29.53 -31.61
CA VAL A 879 10.60 -29.85 -30.59
C VAL A 879 10.77 -31.36 -30.50
N LYS A 880 12.02 -31.83 -30.42
CA LYS A 880 12.36 -33.24 -30.15
C LYS A 880 11.90 -33.64 -28.75
N ASP A 881 11.32 -34.83 -28.65
CA ASP A 881 10.90 -35.42 -27.37
C ASP A 881 12.03 -35.39 -26.34
N THR A 882 11.82 -34.58 -25.30
CA THR A 882 12.75 -34.31 -24.20
C THR A 882 11.95 -34.39 -22.89
N THR A 883 12.57 -34.83 -21.80
CA THR A 883 11.89 -35.03 -20.51
C THR A 883 12.73 -34.50 -19.35
N GLY A 884 12.06 -34.08 -18.28
CA GLY A 884 12.69 -33.44 -17.13
C GLY A 884 13.05 -31.97 -17.37
N LYS A 885 13.74 -31.39 -16.38
CA LYS A 885 14.00 -29.94 -16.28
C LYS A 885 15.36 -29.56 -16.87
N HIS A 886 15.34 -28.69 -17.87
CA HIS A 886 16.50 -28.16 -18.59
C HIS A 886 16.52 -26.63 -18.57
N ASP A 887 17.70 -26.03 -18.76
CA ASP A 887 17.80 -24.61 -19.10
C ASP A 887 17.62 -24.47 -20.63
N LEU A 888 16.60 -23.74 -21.08
CA LEU A 888 16.23 -23.67 -22.50
C LEU A 888 16.70 -22.37 -23.15
N TYR A 889 17.50 -22.48 -24.21
CA TYR A 889 18.07 -21.36 -24.93
C TYR A 889 17.41 -21.16 -26.31
N PHE A 890 17.12 -19.91 -26.64
CA PHE A 890 16.70 -19.46 -27.96
C PHE A 890 17.82 -18.62 -28.56
N VAL A 891 18.54 -19.18 -29.53
CA VAL A 891 19.74 -18.61 -30.13
C VAL A 891 19.39 -18.04 -31.50
N PHE A 892 19.72 -16.77 -31.72
CA PHE A 892 19.29 -16.01 -32.89
C PHE A 892 20.43 -15.90 -33.89
N LYS A 893 20.20 -16.32 -35.14
CA LYS A 893 21.24 -16.36 -36.18
C LYS A 893 20.78 -15.75 -37.48
N ASN A 894 21.62 -14.88 -38.03
CA ASN A 894 21.55 -14.45 -39.43
C ASN A 894 22.99 -14.21 -39.90
N ALA A 895 23.45 -14.96 -40.91
CA ALA A 895 24.84 -14.89 -41.39
C ALA A 895 25.11 -13.67 -42.30
N ALA A 896 24.06 -13.01 -42.80
CA ALA A 896 24.17 -11.80 -43.62
C ALA A 896 24.04 -10.50 -42.81
N ALA A 897 23.48 -10.56 -41.60
CA ALA A 897 23.34 -9.42 -40.68
C ALA A 897 24.65 -9.13 -39.92
N LYS A 898 24.88 -7.87 -39.56
CA LYS A 898 26.03 -7.48 -38.72
C LYS A 898 25.71 -7.73 -37.24
N ALA A 899 26.75 -7.79 -36.41
CA ALA A 899 26.64 -7.99 -34.95
C ALA A 899 25.83 -6.91 -34.20
N SER A 900 25.53 -5.77 -34.86
CA SER A 900 24.71 -4.66 -34.35
C SER A 900 23.25 -4.67 -34.82
N ASP A 901 22.92 -5.47 -35.83
CA ASP A 901 21.69 -5.26 -36.60
C ASP A 901 20.50 -5.95 -35.91
N PRO A 902 19.38 -5.24 -35.67
CA PRO A 902 18.21 -5.81 -35.02
C PRO A 902 17.51 -6.78 -35.97
N LEU A 903 17.49 -8.07 -35.64
CA LEU A 903 16.99 -9.11 -36.56
C LEU A 903 15.47 -9.06 -36.74
N PHE A 904 14.74 -8.85 -35.64
CA PHE A 904 13.26 -8.81 -35.54
C PHE A 904 12.86 -8.39 -34.11
N SER A 905 11.57 -8.45 -33.77
CA SER A 905 11.06 -8.23 -32.40
C SER A 905 10.32 -9.47 -31.89
N LEU A 906 10.86 -10.15 -30.88
CA LEU A 906 10.23 -11.28 -30.19
C LEU A 906 9.41 -10.78 -29.00
N ILE A 907 8.11 -11.07 -29.00
CA ILE A 907 7.16 -10.64 -27.97
C ILE A 907 6.96 -11.73 -26.92
N SER A 908 6.71 -12.96 -27.38
CA SER A 908 6.44 -14.10 -26.49
C SER A 908 6.79 -15.45 -27.12
N VAL A 909 7.02 -16.43 -26.24
CA VAL A 909 7.29 -17.83 -26.52
C VAL A 909 6.17 -18.64 -25.89
N LYS A 910 5.60 -19.63 -26.58
CA LYS A 910 4.54 -20.49 -26.06
C LYS A 910 4.86 -21.97 -26.27
N PHE A 911 4.80 -22.74 -25.20
CA PHE A 911 5.05 -24.19 -25.21
C PHE A 911 3.74 -24.96 -25.41
N ASN A 912 3.65 -25.83 -26.40
CA ASN A 912 2.48 -26.70 -26.60
C ASN A 912 2.79 -28.17 -26.28
N ASP A 913 1.83 -28.81 -25.62
CA ASP A 913 1.76 -30.25 -25.35
C ASP A 913 1.35 -31.10 -26.57
N GLU A 914 0.86 -30.46 -27.62
CA GLU A 914 0.39 -31.04 -28.87
C GLU A 914 0.87 -30.21 -30.07
N LYS A 915 1.06 -30.83 -31.24
CA LYS A 915 1.39 -30.07 -32.47
C LYS A 915 0.12 -29.41 -33.01
N LYS A 916 0.24 -28.13 -33.40
CA LYS A 916 -0.87 -27.29 -33.88
C LYS A 916 -0.60 -26.74 -35.27
#